data_AF-A0AA86N4R0-F1
#
_entry.id   AF-A0AA86N4R0-F1
#
_cell.length_a   1.000
_cell.length_b   1.000
_cell.length_c   1.000
_cell.angle_alpha   90.00
_cell.angle_beta   90.00
_cell.angle_gamma   90.00
#
_symmetry.space_group_name_H-M   'P 1'
#
loop_
_entity.id
_entity.type
_entity.pdbx_description
1 polymer ?
#
loop_
_entity_poly.entity_id
_entity_poly.type
_entity_poly.pdbx_seq_one_letter_code
_entity_poly.pdbx_strand_id
1 'polypeptide(L)'
;MNYTEILESSIVPEWKTQYIHYNELQRIIQKIENINQNNQLADNQQEVLNKIIYYDEVYQVVSSIDSNSAINEDANDHIQKINKQFWNEMKFEIDRINKFFMIQLNKLTQLILEIETQCDMLEHIKSKEQQTIRDNMHEVYKSLSILGIYAQRNYLGFQTLAKSRDKILGAADSNALLLDIVQGKRFALDDPIEYEQQRVERAFAKLFKVDQKTAKVQIEQYVSPQNNAEKQRVQAATGNGFTFGISILLFINFLYVIGFEIFEYGNNVIVERHEVALKAMRILFCLTYLGIGLGLDIYVFEKKKLNYIFIYELPPAQITASYRTHLKYCFIFLSILSFCCTCAVLRFYLDEHLVSELPTVSYSLLFVSVSSLLPAWAWISLPLLYPLFYLVVIVFQWRSSQVTVGKYILQVIGKQVVPWRYRVSFPIFCFCDQLTSITQLFADFADLICGGKSPTVVSCIFVNIPSIIRIAQQFVRYNEHKLFYPHMVNVYKYLSSFAGTFVVFEWVKNSPVWMTVMVAGHCVETAFKVYWDNAEDWAFFTGGSGARKFSAQPHKWQNKLICRRPSFFPTHTQVIAIIFNFIGRVFWIPCTYLKTFSSQQFWWKTYAAVLEITRRCLWNVLRTDNQQVTNCEEYSLTRYIPVLLSQNERQILRQKMEEKELELKQERKAAQQRNKQLKIQAGRREDSHNERRPLLNHSSDQM
;
A
#
# COMPACT_ATOMS: atom_id res chain seq x y z
N MET A 1 -11.43 26.15 -12.63
CA MET A 1 -11.79 25.05 -11.72
C MET A 1 -12.99 25.47 -10.91
N ASN A 2 -14.02 24.64 -10.87
CA ASN A 2 -15.18 24.87 -10.02
C ASN A 2 -14.75 24.73 -8.55
N TYR A 3 -15.21 25.60 -7.64
CA TYR A 3 -14.83 25.51 -6.22
C TYR A 3 -15.17 24.14 -5.62
N THR A 4 -16.23 23.49 -6.11
CA THR A 4 -16.61 22.12 -5.75
C THR A 4 -15.50 21.10 -6.04
N GLU A 5 -14.79 21.21 -7.17
CA GLU A 5 -13.68 20.31 -7.53
C GLU A 5 -12.45 20.54 -6.63
N ILE A 6 -12.21 21.80 -6.24
CA ILE A 6 -11.13 22.18 -5.32
C ILE A 6 -11.43 21.68 -3.91
N LEU A 7 -12.69 21.77 -3.47
CA LEU A 7 -13.13 21.24 -2.19
C LEU A 7 -12.99 19.71 -2.19
N GLU A 8 -13.53 19.00 -3.19
CA GLU A 8 -13.48 17.53 -3.27
C GLU A 8 -12.07 16.95 -3.32
N SER A 9 -11.13 17.63 -3.98
CA SER A 9 -9.73 17.20 -4.08
C SER A 9 -8.91 17.45 -2.81
N SER A 10 -9.38 18.33 -1.91
CA SER A 10 -8.66 18.74 -0.69
C SER A 10 -9.32 18.33 0.62
N ILE A 11 -10.46 17.62 0.56
CA ILE A 11 -11.15 17.08 1.75
C ILE A 11 -10.32 16.00 2.43
N VAL A 12 -10.27 16.09 3.77
CA VAL A 12 -9.82 15.00 4.64
C VAL A 12 -10.86 13.86 4.58
N PRO A 13 -10.50 12.66 4.07
CA PRO A 13 -11.48 11.59 3.81
C PRO A 13 -12.32 11.21 5.02
N GLU A 14 -11.73 11.24 6.22
CA GLU A 14 -12.36 10.90 7.50
C GLU A 14 -13.44 11.93 7.89
N TRP A 15 -13.33 13.17 7.42
CA TRP A 15 -14.20 14.28 7.79
C TRP A 15 -15.12 14.71 6.66
N LYS A 16 -15.24 13.93 5.59
CA LYS A 16 -16.02 14.28 4.40
C LYS A 16 -17.44 14.78 4.73
N THR A 17 -18.13 14.13 5.66
CA THR A 17 -19.50 14.50 6.08
C THR A 17 -19.56 15.71 7.01
N GLN A 18 -18.42 16.22 7.45
CA GLN A 18 -18.29 17.34 8.38
C GLN A 18 -17.93 18.64 7.66
N TYR A 19 -17.56 18.59 6.37
CA TYR A 19 -17.39 19.77 5.54
C TYR A 19 -18.73 20.41 5.19
N ILE A 20 -18.69 21.65 4.70
CA ILE A 20 -19.82 22.41 4.19
C ILE A 20 -20.56 21.63 3.10
N HIS A 21 -21.90 21.57 3.18
CA HIS A 21 -22.73 21.02 2.11
C HIS A 21 -22.89 22.03 0.96
N TYR A 22 -21.78 22.32 0.29
CA TYR A 22 -21.68 23.39 -0.71
C TYR A 22 -22.73 23.28 -1.82
N ASN A 23 -22.91 22.07 -2.38
CA ASN A 23 -23.86 21.84 -3.46
C ASN A 23 -25.32 22.03 -3.04
N GLU A 24 -25.66 21.75 -1.79
CA GLU A 24 -27.02 21.91 -1.29
C GLU A 24 -27.36 23.41 -1.13
N LEU A 25 -26.46 24.18 -0.52
CA LEU A 25 -26.59 25.63 -0.40
C LEU A 25 -26.59 26.31 -1.78
N GLN A 26 -25.76 25.83 -2.72
CA GLN A 26 -25.73 26.36 -4.09
C GLN A 26 -27.05 26.15 -4.83
N ARG A 27 -27.72 25.00 -4.64
CA ARG A 27 -29.06 24.75 -5.22
C ARG A 27 -30.11 25.73 -4.71
N ILE A 28 -30.02 26.19 -3.46
CA ILE A 28 -30.95 27.20 -2.91
C ILE A 28 -30.78 28.51 -3.67
N ILE A 29 -29.54 28.93 -3.94
CA ILE A 29 -29.27 30.15 -4.72
C ILE A 29 -29.73 29.99 -6.19
N GLN A 30 -29.49 28.82 -6.80
CA GLN A 30 -29.92 28.53 -8.19
C GLN A 30 -31.44 28.61 -8.38
N LYS A 31 -32.25 28.36 -7.32
CA LYS A 31 -33.71 28.57 -7.40
C LYS A 31 -34.06 30.03 -7.67
N ILE A 32 -33.32 30.98 -7.11
CA ILE A 32 -33.51 32.42 -7.35
C ILE A 32 -33.16 32.77 -8.80
N GLU A 33 -32.07 32.20 -9.32
CA GLU A 33 -31.66 32.40 -10.71
C GLU A 33 -32.73 31.88 -11.70
N ASN A 34 -33.31 30.71 -11.43
CA ASN A 34 -34.41 30.16 -12.24
C ASN A 34 -35.67 31.03 -12.18
N ILE A 35 -36.02 31.60 -11.02
CA ILE A 35 -37.16 32.52 -10.89
C ILE A 35 -36.92 33.80 -11.69
N ASN A 36 -35.71 34.37 -11.60
CA ASN A 36 -35.33 35.56 -12.37
C ASN A 36 -35.38 35.31 -13.89
N GLN A 37 -34.92 34.14 -14.35
CA GLN A 37 -34.99 33.75 -15.76
C GLN A 37 -36.44 33.56 -16.24
N ASN A 38 -37.29 32.93 -15.42
CA ASN A 38 -38.71 32.74 -15.74
C ASN A 38 -39.48 34.07 -15.78
N ASN A 39 -39.17 35.01 -14.87
CA ASN A 39 -39.76 36.35 -14.89
C ASN A 39 -39.33 37.14 -16.13
N GLN A 40 -38.05 37.08 -16.53
CA GLN A 40 -37.58 37.69 -17.77
C GLN A 40 -38.25 37.10 -19.02
N LEU A 41 -38.50 35.78 -19.04
CA LEU A 41 -39.23 35.12 -20.12
C LEU A 41 -40.71 35.55 -20.16
N ALA A 42 -41.35 35.70 -18.99
CA ALA A 42 -42.73 36.17 -18.88
C ALA A 42 -42.87 37.65 -19.28
N ASP A 43 -41.96 38.52 -18.85
CA ASP A 43 -41.93 39.94 -19.23
C ASP A 43 -41.72 40.11 -20.75
N ASN A 44 -40.82 39.33 -21.34
CA ASN A 44 -40.60 39.35 -22.80
C ASN A 44 -41.83 38.85 -23.57
N GLN A 45 -42.53 37.83 -23.07
CA GLN A 45 -43.77 37.34 -23.67
C GLN A 45 -44.91 38.36 -23.55
N GLN A 46 -45.01 39.04 -22.41
CA GLN A 46 -46.00 40.10 -22.17
C GLN A 46 -45.71 41.36 -23.00
N GLU A 47 -44.44 41.72 -23.21
CA GLU A 47 -44.04 42.83 -24.07
C GLU A 47 -44.38 42.56 -25.54
N VAL A 48 -44.19 41.32 -25.99
CA VAL A 48 -44.62 40.87 -27.33
C VAL A 48 -46.15 40.89 -27.44
N LEU A 49 -46.88 40.43 -26.42
CA LEU A 49 -48.34 40.46 -26.41
C LEU A 49 -48.90 41.90 -26.41
N ASN A 50 -48.29 42.80 -25.64
CA ASN A 50 -48.63 44.23 -25.62
C ASN A 50 -48.33 44.91 -26.96
N LYS A 51 -47.25 44.53 -27.66
CA LYS A 51 -46.97 44.98 -29.03
C LYS A 51 -47.97 44.44 -30.05
N ILE A 52 -48.51 43.24 -29.85
CA ILE A 52 -49.56 42.65 -30.70
C ILE A 52 -50.91 43.35 -30.46
N ILE A 53 -51.29 43.59 -29.20
CA ILE A 53 -52.54 44.28 -28.84
C ILE A 53 -52.54 45.76 -29.28
N TYR A 54 -51.37 46.41 -29.37
CA TYR A 54 -51.26 47.79 -29.89
C TYR A 54 -51.67 47.93 -31.37
N TYR A 55 -51.83 46.83 -32.12
CA TYR A 55 -52.30 46.84 -33.51
C TYR A 55 -53.80 46.54 -33.69
N ASP A 56 -54.55 46.19 -32.63
CA ASP A 56 -56.01 45.92 -32.66
C ASP A 56 -56.75 46.81 -31.63
N GLU A 57 -57.03 48.05 -32.04
CA GLU A 57 -58.05 49.01 -31.56
C GLU A 57 -58.23 49.41 -30.06
N VAL A 58 -58.60 50.69 -29.92
CA VAL A 58 -58.85 51.47 -28.71
C VAL A 58 -60.26 51.21 -28.16
N TYR A 59 -60.41 50.73 -26.91
CA TYR A 59 -61.17 51.38 -25.81
C TYR A 59 -61.34 50.44 -24.58
N GLN A 60 -61.08 51.05 -23.42
CA GLN A 60 -61.62 50.77 -22.09
C GLN A 60 -60.96 49.75 -21.13
N VAL A 61 -60.76 50.30 -19.92
CA VAL A 61 -60.55 49.69 -18.59
C VAL A 61 -59.11 49.45 -18.13
N VAL A 62 -58.63 50.48 -17.41
CA VAL A 62 -57.82 50.39 -16.19
C VAL A 62 -58.09 49.09 -15.42
N SER A 63 -57.19 48.11 -15.53
CA SER A 63 -57.05 47.00 -14.54
C SER A 63 -55.73 46.20 -14.63
N SER A 64 -54.83 46.48 -15.58
CA SER A 64 -53.59 45.70 -15.76
C SER A 64 -52.35 46.24 -15.04
N ILE A 65 -52.45 47.36 -14.32
CA ILE A 65 -51.35 47.88 -13.49
C ILE A 65 -51.31 47.18 -12.12
N ASP A 66 -52.46 46.77 -11.56
CA ASP A 66 -52.53 46.05 -10.28
C ASP A 66 -52.11 44.57 -10.40
N SER A 67 -52.26 43.93 -11.57
CA SER A 67 -51.79 42.55 -11.76
C SER A 67 -50.27 42.46 -11.92
N ASN A 68 -49.64 43.45 -12.57
CA ASN A 68 -48.17 43.50 -12.74
C ASN A 68 -47.46 43.93 -11.45
N SER A 69 -48.06 44.77 -10.61
CA SER A 69 -47.54 45.06 -9.27
C SER A 69 -47.71 43.84 -8.35
N ALA A 70 -48.86 43.17 -8.36
CA ALA A 70 -49.11 41.98 -7.53
C ALA A 70 -48.25 40.77 -7.91
N ILE A 71 -48.01 40.50 -9.20
CA ILE A 71 -47.12 39.41 -9.67
C ILE A 71 -45.66 39.71 -9.33
N ASN A 72 -45.21 40.97 -9.47
CA ASN A 72 -43.86 41.38 -9.08
C ASN A 72 -43.67 41.48 -7.56
N GLU A 73 -44.72 41.81 -6.80
CA GLU A 73 -44.73 41.73 -5.32
C GLU A 73 -44.66 40.28 -4.86
N ASP A 74 -45.43 39.36 -5.44
CA ASP A 74 -45.42 37.93 -5.06
C ASP A 74 -44.08 37.26 -5.42
N ALA A 75 -43.51 37.59 -6.59
CA ALA A 75 -42.17 37.12 -6.97
C ALA A 75 -41.07 37.68 -6.07
N ASN A 76 -41.11 38.97 -5.72
CA ASN A 76 -40.15 39.57 -4.79
C ASN A 76 -40.30 39.02 -3.37
N ASP A 77 -41.52 38.76 -2.90
CA ASP A 77 -41.77 38.10 -1.61
C ASP A 77 -41.25 36.65 -1.62
N HIS A 78 -41.40 35.93 -2.75
CA HIS A 78 -40.83 34.60 -2.93
C HIS A 78 -39.29 34.61 -2.93
N ILE A 79 -38.67 35.56 -3.62
CA ILE A 79 -37.20 35.76 -3.63
C ILE A 79 -36.70 36.09 -2.23
N GLN A 80 -37.40 36.97 -1.49
CA GLN A 80 -37.05 37.30 -0.11
C GLN A 80 -37.18 36.08 0.83
N LYS A 81 -38.22 35.25 0.66
CA LYS A 81 -38.38 34.00 1.40
C LYS A 81 -37.24 33.01 1.13
N ILE A 82 -36.84 32.82 -0.12
CA ILE A 82 -35.71 31.93 -0.48
C ILE A 82 -34.39 32.51 0.05
N ASN A 83 -34.17 33.83 -0.04
CA ASN A 83 -32.98 34.47 0.50
C ASN A 83 -32.89 34.33 2.03
N LYS A 84 -34.03 34.45 2.74
CA LYS A 84 -34.11 34.19 4.18
C LYS A 84 -33.83 32.71 4.50
N GLN A 85 -34.36 31.78 3.70
CA GLN A 85 -34.07 30.35 3.83
C GLN A 85 -32.57 30.07 3.66
N PHE A 86 -31.93 30.68 2.66
CA PHE A 86 -30.50 30.53 2.42
C PHE A 86 -29.65 30.94 3.63
N TRP A 87 -29.90 32.11 4.21
CA TRP A 87 -29.16 32.59 5.37
C TRP A 87 -29.41 31.76 6.63
N ASN A 88 -30.63 31.24 6.82
CA ASN A 88 -30.93 30.31 7.90
C ASN A 88 -30.16 29.00 7.77
N GLU A 89 -30.12 28.43 6.56
CA GLU A 89 -29.37 27.20 6.29
C GLU A 89 -27.86 27.41 6.42
N MET A 90 -27.35 28.55 5.94
CA MET A 90 -25.95 28.94 6.10
C MET A 90 -25.57 29.06 7.58
N LYS A 91 -26.42 29.67 8.40
CA LYS A 91 -26.21 29.76 9.86
C LYS A 91 -26.16 28.38 10.52
N PHE A 92 -27.08 27.49 10.15
CA PHE A 92 -27.10 26.12 10.66
C PHE A 92 -25.83 25.34 10.30
N GLU A 93 -25.36 25.45 9.05
CA GLU A 93 -24.12 24.84 8.58
C GLU A 93 -22.88 25.39 9.31
N ILE A 94 -22.81 26.72 9.51
CA ILE A 94 -21.75 27.40 10.29
C ILE A 94 -21.72 26.86 11.72
N ASP A 95 -22.88 26.72 12.37
CA ASP A 95 -22.97 26.19 13.73
C ASP A 95 -22.54 24.72 13.82
N ARG A 96 -22.89 23.89 12.84
CA ARG A 96 -22.43 22.50 12.77
C ARG A 96 -20.91 22.42 12.64
N ILE A 97 -20.33 23.17 11.72
CA ILE A 97 -18.88 23.19 11.47
C ILE A 97 -18.14 23.70 12.70
N ASN A 98 -18.62 24.78 13.32
CA ASN A 98 -18.03 25.31 14.55
C ASN A 98 -18.09 24.28 15.70
N LYS A 99 -19.22 23.57 15.86
CA LYS A 99 -19.35 22.51 16.87
C LYS A 99 -18.35 21.38 16.65
N PHE A 100 -18.21 20.89 15.41
CA PHE A 100 -17.24 19.86 15.09
C PHE A 100 -15.81 20.33 15.35
N PHE A 101 -15.46 21.54 14.88
CA PHE A 101 -14.16 22.15 15.10
C PHE A 101 -13.82 22.24 16.59
N MET A 102 -14.75 22.72 17.41
CA MET A 102 -14.57 22.82 18.87
C MET A 102 -14.32 21.46 19.53
N ILE A 103 -15.04 20.42 19.12
CA ILE A 103 -14.85 19.07 19.66
C ILE A 103 -13.45 18.56 19.32
N GLN A 104 -12.98 18.76 18.09
CA GLN A 104 -11.64 18.31 17.67
C GLN A 104 -10.55 19.13 18.35
N LEU A 105 -10.69 20.45 18.39
CA LEU A 105 -9.74 21.33 19.05
C LEU A 105 -9.59 20.97 20.53
N ASN A 106 -10.70 20.79 21.27
CA ASN A 106 -10.65 20.42 22.68
C ASN A 106 -9.97 19.06 22.92
N LYS A 107 -10.18 18.08 22.03
CA LYS A 107 -9.47 16.79 22.09
C LYS A 107 -7.96 16.97 21.90
N LEU A 108 -7.55 17.77 20.93
CA LEU A 108 -6.14 18.06 20.67
C LEU A 108 -5.52 18.84 21.84
N THR A 109 -6.20 19.86 22.38
CA THR A 109 -5.77 20.60 23.57
C THR A 109 -5.53 19.67 24.78
N GLN A 110 -6.40 18.67 24.99
CA GLN A 110 -6.20 17.67 26.05
C GLN A 110 -4.96 16.81 25.80
N LEU A 111 -4.74 16.36 24.57
CA LEU A 111 -3.54 15.59 24.21
C LEU A 111 -2.26 16.40 24.37
N ILE A 112 -2.28 17.69 24.03
CA ILE A 112 -1.14 18.62 24.21
C ILE A 112 -0.81 18.77 25.69
N LEU A 113 -1.82 18.93 26.55
CA LEU A 113 -1.62 19.01 28.00
C LEU A 113 -0.99 17.71 28.56
N GLU A 114 -1.44 16.55 28.06
CA GLU A 114 -0.83 15.26 28.43
C GLU A 114 0.64 15.16 27.98
N ILE A 115 0.94 15.62 26.76
CA ILE A 115 2.31 15.67 26.22
C ILE A 115 3.20 16.60 27.05
N GLU A 116 2.73 17.81 27.38
CA GLU A 116 3.46 18.76 28.23
C GLU A 116 3.77 18.13 29.59
N THR A 117 2.79 17.47 30.22
CA THR A 117 2.97 16.77 31.50
C THR A 117 4.00 15.63 31.38
N GLN A 118 3.96 14.87 30.28
CA GLN A 118 4.94 13.80 30.02
C GLN A 118 6.35 14.36 29.80
N CYS A 119 6.49 15.50 29.12
CA CYS A 119 7.77 16.15 28.91
C CYS A 119 8.40 16.61 30.22
N ASP A 120 7.59 17.14 31.13
CA ASP A 120 8.03 17.56 32.46
C ASP A 120 8.51 16.37 33.31
N MET A 121 7.85 15.22 33.21
CA MET A 121 8.27 14.00 33.92
C MET A 121 9.52 13.33 33.32
N LEU A 122 9.77 13.51 32.03
CA LEU A 122 10.83 12.81 31.28
C LEU A 122 12.10 13.62 31.06
N GLU A 123 12.21 14.79 31.69
CA GLU A 123 13.43 15.62 31.72
C GLU A 123 14.67 14.84 32.23
N HIS A 124 14.47 13.67 32.85
CA HIS A 124 15.51 12.87 33.50
C HIS A 124 15.66 11.39 33.03
N ILE A 125 14.95 10.90 31.98
CA ILE A 125 14.96 9.46 31.58
C ILE A 125 15.29 9.23 30.07
N LYS A 126 15.83 8.04 29.76
CA LYS A 126 16.54 7.58 28.53
C LYS A 126 15.79 7.69 27.17
N SER A 127 16.59 7.65 26.09
CA SER A 127 16.30 7.93 24.68
C SER A 127 15.12 7.22 23.98
N LYS A 128 14.60 6.09 24.46
CA LYS A 128 13.57 5.32 23.72
C LYS A 128 12.16 5.90 23.92
N GLU A 129 11.85 6.40 25.12
CA GLU A 129 10.57 7.05 25.44
C GLU A 129 10.48 8.46 24.82
N GLN A 130 11.62 9.14 24.72
CA GLN A 130 11.75 10.42 24.00
C GLN A 130 11.40 10.30 22.51
N GLN A 131 11.76 9.17 21.87
CA GLN A 131 11.40 8.92 20.47
C GLN A 131 9.88 8.77 20.29
N THR A 132 9.21 8.04 21.19
CA THR A 132 7.75 7.87 21.13
C THR A 132 7.01 9.18 21.36
N ILE A 133 7.48 10.02 22.28
CA ILE A 133 6.89 11.35 22.51
C ILE A 133 7.14 12.27 21.33
N ARG A 134 8.32 12.19 20.70
CA ARG A 134 8.61 12.88 19.44
C ARG A 134 7.56 12.55 18.38
N ASP A 135 7.31 11.27 18.16
CA ASP A 135 6.36 10.80 17.16
C ASP A 135 4.92 11.26 17.49
N ASN A 136 4.54 11.24 18.77
CA ASN A 136 3.25 11.75 19.24
C ASN A 136 3.11 13.27 19.02
N MET A 137 4.16 14.06 19.30
CA MET A 137 4.18 15.51 19.03
C MET A 137 4.01 15.80 17.54
N HIS A 138 4.68 15.03 16.67
CA HIS A 138 4.53 15.16 15.22
C HIS A 138 3.08 14.87 14.76
N GLU A 139 2.46 13.80 15.26
CA GLU A 139 1.07 13.46 14.90
C GLU A 139 0.05 14.48 15.44
N VAL A 140 0.25 15.01 16.65
CA VAL A 140 -0.62 16.07 17.21
C VAL A 140 -0.48 17.37 16.43
N TYR A 141 0.74 17.79 16.12
CA TYR A 141 0.97 19.00 15.32
C TYR A 141 0.38 18.88 13.92
N LYS A 142 0.56 17.72 13.26
CA LYS A 142 -0.08 17.42 11.98
C LYS A 142 -1.60 17.46 12.07
N SER A 143 -2.19 16.91 13.13
CA SER A 143 -3.64 16.94 13.37
C SER A 143 -4.17 18.38 13.55
N LEU A 144 -3.41 19.25 14.25
CA LEU A 144 -3.72 20.69 14.35
C LEU A 144 -3.70 21.37 12.98
N SER A 145 -2.69 21.10 12.15
CA SER A 145 -2.60 21.68 10.81
C SER A 145 -3.73 21.20 9.89
N ILE A 146 -4.11 19.92 9.96
CA ILE A 146 -5.27 19.38 9.22
C ILE A 146 -6.56 20.08 9.68
N LEU A 147 -6.72 20.31 10.99
CA LEU A 147 -7.86 21.03 11.54
C LEU A 147 -7.90 22.51 11.08
N GLY A 148 -6.73 23.15 10.92
CA GLY A 148 -6.62 24.49 10.36
C GLY A 148 -6.99 24.55 8.88
N ILE A 149 -6.55 23.59 8.08
CA ILE A 149 -6.96 23.48 6.68
C ILE A 149 -8.48 23.26 6.59
N TYR A 150 -9.06 22.44 7.46
CA TYR A 150 -10.51 22.25 7.55
C TYR A 150 -11.23 23.58 7.84
N ALA A 151 -10.79 24.34 8.85
CA ALA A 151 -11.35 25.65 9.19
C ALA A 151 -11.30 26.62 7.98
N GLN A 152 -10.11 26.78 7.40
CA GLN A 152 -9.88 27.68 6.26
C GLN A 152 -10.75 27.32 5.04
N ARG A 153 -10.85 26.02 4.71
CA ARG A 153 -11.62 25.55 3.57
C ARG A 153 -13.11 25.80 3.74
N ASN A 154 -13.67 25.49 4.91
CA ASN A 154 -15.08 25.75 5.18
C ASN A 154 -15.40 27.25 5.16
N TYR A 155 -14.53 28.09 5.77
CA TYR A 155 -14.69 29.54 5.74
C TYR A 155 -14.67 30.10 4.31
N LEU A 156 -13.70 29.67 3.48
CA LEU A 156 -13.64 30.05 2.07
C LEU A 156 -14.88 29.57 1.28
N GLY A 157 -15.46 28.43 1.66
CA GLY A 157 -16.68 27.91 1.05
C GLY A 157 -17.87 28.81 1.31
N PHE A 158 -18.05 29.24 2.56
CA PHE A 158 -19.08 30.22 2.93
C PHE A 158 -18.88 31.56 2.23
N GLN A 159 -17.65 32.09 2.18
CA GLN A 159 -17.35 33.32 1.45
C GLN A 159 -17.67 33.20 -0.05
N THR A 160 -17.37 32.06 -0.65
CA THR A 160 -17.63 31.83 -2.08
C THR A 160 -19.13 31.76 -2.37
N LEU A 161 -19.92 31.10 -1.50
CA LEU A 161 -21.38 31.06 -1.62
C LEU A 161 -22.02 32.43 -1.42
N ALA A 162 -21.55 33.20 -0.43
CA ALA A 162 -21.98 34.56 -0.18
C ALA A 162 -21.75 35.46 -1.41
N LYS A 163 -20.57 35.38 -2.04
CA LYS A 163 -20.27 36.09 -3.29
C LYS A 163 -21.12 35.62 -4.47
N SER A 164 -21.38 34.31 -4.58
CA SER A 164 -22.25 33.76 -5.62
C SER A 164 -23.68 34.30 -5.49
N ARG A 165 -24.17 34.44 -4.26
CA ARG A 165 -25.47 35.05 -3.96
C ARG A 165 -25.50 36.54 -4.34
N ASP A 166 -24.48 37.32 -3.96
CA ASP A 166 -24.37 38.74 -4.34
C ASP A 166 -24.43 38.94 -5.86
N LYS A 167 -23.73 38.10 -6.62
CA LYS A 167 -23.74 38.15 -8.09
C LYS A 167 -25.13 37.93 -8.68
N ILE A 168 -25.94 37.05 -8.09
CA ILE A 168 -27.27 36.69 -8.61
C ILE A 168 -28.34 37.71 -8.21
N LEU A 169 -28.22 38.31 -7.02
CA LEU A 169 -29.19 39.29 -6.49
C LEU A 169 -28.80 40.76 -6.73
N GLY A 170 -27.61 41.04 -7.27
CA GLY A 170 -27.11 42.41 -7.43
C GLY A 170 -26.86 43.13 -6.10
N ALA A 171 -26.68 42.39 -5.00
CA ALA A 171 -26.49 42.92 -3.65
C ALA A 171 -25.00 43.18 -3.35
N ALA A 172 -24.70 44.21 -2.56
CA ALA A 172 -23.32 44.65 -2.29
C ALA A 172 -22.76 44.25 -0.90
N ASP A 173 -23.56 43.60 -0.03
CA ASP A 173 -23.28 43.56 1.42
C ASP A 173 -23.19 42.14 2.06
N SER A 174 -23.05 41.05 1.29
CA SER A 174 -23.02 39.70 1.89
C SER A 174 -21.83 39.43 2.81
N ASN A 175 -20.68 40.08 2.57
CA ASN A 175 -19.50 39.84 3.42
C ASN A 175 -19.70 40.39 4.83
N ALA A 176 -20.38 41.54 4.98
CA ALA A 176 -20.69 42.10 6.29
C ALA A 176 -21.64 41.18 7.08
N LEU A 177 -22.67 40.65 6.41
CA LEU A 177 -23.62 39.70 6.99
C LEU A 177 -22.94 38.36 7.37
N LEU A 178 -22.04 37.86 6.52
CA LEU A 178 -21.28 36.65 6.83
C LEU A 178 -20.35 36.88 8.04
N LEU A 179 -19.69 38.03 8.11
CA LEU A 179 -18.83 38.39 9.24
C LEU A 179 -19.62 38.47 10.54
N ASP A 180 -20.83 39.03 10.53
CA ASP A 180 -21.72 39.10 11.70
C ASP A 180 -22.14 37.69 12.18
N ILE A 181 -22.53 36.80 11.25
CA ILE A 181 -22.91 35.41 11.59
C ILE A 181 -21.72 34.59 12.11
N VAL A 182 -20.54 34.84 11.57
CA VAL A 182 -19.30 34.14 11.92
C VAL A 182 -18.64 34.75 13.16
N GLN A 183 -19.06 35.95 13.58
CA GLN A 183 -18.53 36.61 14.77
C GLN A 183 -18.69 35.71 16.00
N GLY A 184 -17.58 35.52 16.73
CA GLY A 184 -17.54 34.64 17.91
C GLY A 184 -17.46 33.13 17.60
N LYS A 185 -17.40 32.70 16.32
CA LYS A 185 -17.15 31.30 15.96
C LYS A 185 -15.65 31.01 15.94
N ARG A 186 -15.22 29.99 16.70
CA ARG A 186 -13.80 29.70 16.93
C ARG A 186 -13.08 29.13 15.71
N PHE A 187 -13.81 28.50 14.78
CA PHE A 187 -13.21 27.99 13.53
C PHE A 187 -12.82 29.08 12.54
N ALA A 188 -13.32 30.30 12.71
CA ALA A 188 -13.05 31.42 11.81
C ALA A 188 -11.97 32.37 12.35
N LEU A 189 -11.42 32.06 13.52
CA LEU A 189 -10.27 32.75 14.11
C LEU A 189 -9.02 31.94 13.76
N ASP A 190 -7.94 32.60 13.34
CA ASP A 190 -6.66 31.94 13.08
C ASP A 190 -5.90 31.64 14.41
N ASP A 191 -6.08 32.49 15.42
CA ASP A 191 -5.40 32.44 16.73
C ASP A 191 -5.46 31.10 17.50
N PRO A 192 -6.58 30.36 17.55
CA PRO A 192 -6.71 29.18 18.41
C PRO A 192 -5.78 28.04 17.99
N ILE A 193 -5.51 27.89 16.70
CA ILE A 193 -4.70 26.79 16.17
C ILE A 193 -3.22 27.15 16.29
N GLU A 194 -2.86 28.40 15.96
CA GLU A 194 -1.50 28.89 16.11
C GLU A 194 -1.06 28.84 17.59
N TYR A 195 -1.95 29.20 18.51
CA TYR A 195 -1.68 29.09 19.95
C TYR A 195 -1.32 27.66 20.39
N GLU A 196 -2.10 26.66 19.96
CA GLU A 196 -1.85 25.25 20.30
C GLU A 196 -0.61 24.70 19.58
N GLN A 197 -0.32 25.12 18.35
CA GLN A 197 0.92 24.77 17.65
C GLN A 197 2.14 25.29 18.40
N GLN A 198 2.11 26.54 18.85
CA GLN A 198 3.21 27.11 19.64
C GLN A 198 3.42 26.36 20.97
N ARG A 199 2.36 25.85 21.60
CA ARG A 199 2.49 25.00 22.80
C ARG A 199 3.27 23.72 22.52
N VAL A 200 2.95 23.04 21.42
CA VAL A 200 3.68 21.84 20.99
C VAL A 200 5.14 22.16 20.64
N GLU A 201 5.39 23.28 19.94
CA GLU A 201 6.76 23.74 19.63
C GLU A 201 7.58 23.99 20.89
N ARG A 202 6.99 24.65 21.91
CA ARG A 202 7.67 24.90 23.20
C ARG A 202 7.96 23.61 23.96
N ALA A 203 7.00 22.68 24.00
CA ALA A 203 7.19 21.38 24.62
C ALA A 203 8.31 20.58 23.93
N PHE A 204 8.35 20.61 22.59
CA PHE A 204 9.40 19.97 21.79
C PHE A 204 10.77 20.62 22.03
N ALA A 205 10.83 21.95 22.00
CA ALA A 205 12.04 22.73 22.28
C ALA A 205 12.62 22.38 23.67
N LYS A 206 11.75 22.27 24.68
CA LYS A 206 12.13 21.88 26.05
C LYS A 206 12.69 20.46 26.11
N LEU A 207 11.98 19.48 25.53
CA LEU A 207 12.36 18.06 25.59
C LEU A 207 13.70 17.79 24.87
N PHE A 208 13.92 18.41 23.70
CA PHE A 208 15.11 18.18 22.88
C PHE A 208 16.24 19.21 23.11
N LYS A 209 16.02 20.22 23.97
CA LYS A 209 16.96 21.33 24.24
C LYS A 209 17.38 22.06 22.96
N VAL A 210 16.40 22.33 22.11
CA VAL A 210 16.56 23.02 20.82
C VAL A 210 15.85 24.37 20.91
N ASP A 211 16.28 25.38 20.16
CA ASP A 211 15.57 26.66 20.08
C ASP A 211 14.19 26.49 19.40
N GLN A 212 13.24 27.37 19.73
CA GLN A 212 11.87 27.24 19.23
C GLN A 212 11.78 27.33 17.69
N LYS A 213 12.66 28.09 17.03
CA LYS A 213 12.66 28.20 15.56
C LYS A 213 13.10 26.88 14.92
N THR A 214 14.14 26.26 15.44
CA THR A 214 14.59 24.95 14.97
C THR A 214 13.59 23.84 15.34
N ALA A 215 12.93 23.90 16.49
CA ALA A 215 11.83 23.00 16.86
C ALA A 215 10.66 23.09 15.87
N LYS A 216 10.24 24.30 15.53
CA LYS A 216 9.22 24.56 14.50
C LYS A 216 9.61 23.94 13.17
N VAL A 217 10.82 24.21 12.66
CA VAL A 217 11.29 23.64 11.39
C VAL A 217 11.31 22.10 11.44
N GLN A 218 11.78 21.50 12.53
CA GLN A 218 11.83 20.04 12.66
C GLN A 218 10.44 19.40 12.74
N ILE A 219 9.46 20.06 13.36
CA ILE A 219 8.09 19.56 13.45
C ILE A 219 7.35 19.79 12.12
N GLU A 220 7.54 20.96 11.49
CA GLU A 220 6.93 21.33 10.21
C GLU A 220 7.41 20.48 9.03
N GLN A 221 8.66 19.98 9.07
CA GLN A 221 9.17 19.03 8.07
C GLN A 221 8.27 17.79 7.89
N TYR A 222 7.50 17.41 8.91
CA TYR A 222 6.54 16.30 8.86
C TYR A 222 5.12 16.72 8.42
N VAL A 223 4.85 18.02 8.33
CA VAL A 223 3.51 18.63 8.21
C VAL A 223 3.32 19.37 6.88
N SER A 224 4.43 19.71 6.20
CA SER A 224 4.46 20.35 4.89
C SER A 224 4.36 19.43 3.64
N PRO A 225 3.66 18.26 3.63
CA PRO A 225 3.46 17.56 2.37
C PRO A 225 2.58 18.30 1.37
N GLN A 226 1.56 19.10 1.73
CA GLN A 226 0.48 19.36 0.75
C GLN A 226 0.86 20.25 -0.46
N ASN A 227 1.48 21.41 -0.26
CA ASN A 227 1.85 22.31 -1.38
C ASN A 227 3.07 21.82 -2.17
N ASN A 228 4.02 21.17 -1.49
CA ASN A 228 5.16 20.51 -2.15
C ASN A 228 4.78 19.17 -2.77
N ALA A 229 3.76 18.47 -2.26
CA ALA A 229 3.31 17.20 -2.82
C ALA A 229 2.67 17.38 -4.17
N GLU A 230 1.98 18.48 -4.48
CA GLU A 230 1.43 18.65 -5.82
C GLU A 230 2.55 18.80 -6.86
N LYS A 231 3.53 19.66 -6.60
CA LYS A 231 4.72 19.81 -7.45
C LYS A 231 5.54 18.52 -7.53
N GLN A 232 5.77 17.85 -6.40
CA GLN A 232 6.44 16.54 -6.36
C GLN A 232 5.63 15.44 -7.04
N ARG A 233 4.29 15.47 -6.97
CA ARG A 233 3.40 14.52 -7.66
C ARG A 233 3.43 14.72 -9.16
N VAL A 234 3.44 15.96 -9.63
CA VAL A 234 3.56 16.30 -11.06
C VAL A 234 4.94 15.89 -11.57
N GLN A 235 6.02 16.27 -10.88
CA GLN A 235 7.38 15.88 -11.27
C GLN A 235 7.59 14.36 -11.22
N ALA A 236 7.07 13.68 -10.20
CA ALA A 236 7.10 12.22 -10.12
C ALA A 236 6.23 11.56 -11.19
N ALA A 237 5.06 12.12 -11.52
CA ALA A 237 4.20 11.61 -12.59
C ALA A 237 4.87 11.74 -13.95
N THR A 238 5.46 12.90 -14.27
CA THR A 238 6.18 13.12 -15.52
C THR A 238 7.41 12.22 -15.62
N GLY A 239 8.22 12.12 -14.55
CA GLY A 239 9.41 11.26 -14.53
C GLY A 239 9.07 9.77 -14.64
N ASN A 240 8.00 9.32 -13.98
CA ASN A 240 7.53 7.94 -14.07
C ASN A 240 6.93 7.65 -15.45
N GLY A 241 6.19 8.60 -16.03
CA GLY A 241 5.63 8.48 -17.39
C GLY A 241 6.73 8.37 -18.45
N PHE A 242 7.78 9.18 -18.34
CA PHE A 242 8.95 9.11 -19.21
C PHE A 242 9.68 7.76 -19.10
N THR A 243 9.93 7.31 -17.86
CA THR A 243 10.56 6.01 -17.60
C THR A 243 9.74 4.87 -18.18
N PHE A 244 8.42 4.89 -17.97
CA PHE A 244 7.48 3.94 -18.55
C PHE A 244 7.54 3.94 -20.07
N GLY A 245 7.48 5.12 -20.70
CA GLY A 245 7.55 5.27 -22.16
C GLY A 245 8.80 4.65 -22.77
N ILE A 246 9.99 4.97 -22.23
CA ILE A 246 11.26 4.37 -22.70
C ILE A 246 11.25 2.85 -22.51
N SER A 247 10.79 2.37 -21.36
CA SER A 247 10.78 0.94 -21.06
C SER A 247 9.93 0.16 -22.04
N ILE A 248 8.74 0.68 -22.38
CA ILE A 248 7.83 0.06 -23.33
C ILE A 248 8.41 0.10 -24.74
N LEU A 249 9.03 1.20 -25.17
CA LEU A 249 9.66 1.29 -26.48
C LEU A 249 10.81 0.29 -26.64
N LEU A 250 11.71 0.19 -25.64
CA LEU A 250 12.80 -0.78 -25.65
C LEU A 250 12.28 -2.23 -25.61
N PHE A 251 11.24 -2.48 -24.82
CA PHE A 251 10.63 -3.81 -24.75
C PHE A 251 9.95 -4.21 -26.07
N ILE A 252 9.22 -3.29 -26.72
CA ILE A 252 8.64 -3.53 -28.05
C ILE A 252 9.74 -3.79 -29.07
N ASN A 253 10.85 -3.05 -29.02
CA ASN A 253 11.99 -3.30 -29.90
C ASN A 253 12.60 -4.70 -29.68
N PHE A 254 12.78 -5.11 -28.42
CA PHE A 254 13.21 -6.46 -28.08
C PHE A 254 12.25 -7.53 -28.63
N LEU A 255 10.94 -7.34 -28.42
CA LEU A 255 9.91 -8.23 -28.95
C LEU A 255 9.89 -8.28 -30.47
N TYR A 256 10.21 -7.17 -31.15
CA TYR A 256 10.30 -7.12 -32.61
C TYR A 256 11.48 -7.95 -33.13
N VAL A 257 12.66 -7.81 -32.53
CA VAL A 257 13.86 -8.60 -32.90
C VAL A 257 13.62 -10.09 -32.67
N ILE A 258 12.96 -10.46 -31.55
CA ILE A 258 12.58 -11.86 -31.31
C ILE A 258 11.41 -12.32 -32.18
N GLY A 259 10.44 -11.46 -32.47
CA GLY A 259 9.29 -11.79 -33.30
C GLY A 259 9.72 -12.17 -34.72
N PHE A 260 10.78 -11.55 -35.22
CA PHE A 260 11.40 -11.92 -36.50
C PHE A 260 11.87 -13.40 -36.51
N GLU A 261 12.54 -13.87 -35.45
CA GLU A 261 12.86 -15.31 -35.29
C GLU A 261 11.63 -16.21 -35.36
N ILE A 262 10.54 -15.81 -34.70
CA ILE A 262 9.34 -16.64 -34.55
C ILE A 262 8.55 -16.74 -35.86
N PHE A 263 8.42 -15.63 -36.59
CA PHE A 263 7.46 -15.52 -37.70
C PHE A 263 8.08 -15.64 -39.09
N GLU A 264 9.32 -15.19 -39.32
CA GLU A 264 9.92 -15.22 -40.65
C GLU A 264 10.82 -16.43 -40.89
N TYR A 265 11.64 -16.82 -39.90
CA TYR A 265 12.70 -17.77 -40.18
C TYR A 265 12.33 -19.24 -39.93
N GLY A 266 11.29 -19.54 -39.12
CA GLY A 266 10.67 -20.88 -38.95
C GLY A 266 11.56 -22.02 -38.42
N ASN A 267 12.88 -21.90 -38.54
CA ASN A 267 13.90 -22.91 -38.28
C ASN A 267 14.46 -22.82 -36.86
N ASN A 268 14.02 -21.86 -36.03
CA ASN A 268 14.39 -21.72 -34.61
C ASN A 268 15.92 -21.83 -34.35
N VAL A 269 16.77 -21.44 -35.31
CA VAL A 269 18.22 -21.70 -35.28
C VAL A 269 18.86 -21.06 -34.05
N ILE A 270 18.48 -19.83 -33.72
CA ILE A 270 18.97 -19.13 -32.53
C ILE A 270 18.48 -19.83 -31.26
N VAL A 271 17.22 -20.30 -31.25
CA VAL A 271 16.67 -21.02 -30.10
C VAL A 271 17.40 -22.33 -29.85
N GLU A 272 17.69 -23.10 -30.91
CA GLU A 272 18.41 -24.37 -30.80
C GLU A 272 19.87 -24.19 -30.38
N ARG A 273 20.57 -23.19 -30.94
CA ARG A 273 22.00 -22.96 -30.68
C ARG A 273 22.27 -22.21 -29.38
N HIS A 274 21.37 -21.31 -28.97
CA HIS A 274 21.54 -20.41 -27.82
C HIS A 274 20.46 -20.61 -26.74
N GLU A 275 19.86 -21.81 -26.64
CA GLU A 275 18.75 -22.10 -25.72
C GLU A 275 19.04 -21.72 -24.26
N VAL A 276 20.26 -22.00 -23.78
CA VAL A 276 20.68 -21.71 -22.40
C VAL A 276 20.70 -20.22 -22.11
N ALA A 277 21.17 -19.42 -23.07
CA ALA A 277 21.19 -17.97 -22.97
C ALA A 277 19.77 -17.39 -22.96
N LEU A 278 18.88 -17.89 -23.83
CA LEU A 278 17.48 -17.49 -23.85
C LEU A 278 16.73 -17.89 -22.56
N LYS A 279 17.06 -19.05 -21.96
CA LYS A 279 16.55 -19.45 -20.63
C LYS A 279 16.97 -18.45 -19.56
N ALA A 280 18.22 -17.99 -19.55
CA ALA A 280 18.67 -16.94 -18.63
C ALA A 280 17.91 -15.62 -18.82
N MET A 281 17.69 -15.19 -20.08
CA MET A 281 16.86 -14.02 -20.38
C MET A 281 15.43 -14.19 -19.88
N ARG A 282 14.82 -15.38 -20.04
CA ARG A 282 13.48 -15.69 -19.54
C ARG A 282 13.40 -15.57 -18.03
N ILE A 283 14.39 -16.06 -17.29
CA ILE A 283 14.45 -15.92 -15.83
C ILE A 283 14.38 -14.44 -15.44
N LEU A 284 15.23 -13.60 -16.02
CA LEU A 284 15.28 -12.16 -15.73
C LEU A 284 13.98 -11.46 -16.11
N PHE A 285 13.43 -11.79 -17.27
CA PHE A 285 12.17 -11.22 -17.74
C PHE A 285 11.02 -11.57 -16.81
N CYS A 286 10.84 -12.85 -16.46
CA CYS A 286 9.75 -13.29 -15.59
C CYS A 286 9.85 -12.71 -14.18
N LEU A 287 11.05 -12.57 -13.61
CA LEU A 287 11.24 -11.88 -12.33
C LEU A 287 10.87 -10.40 -12.40
N THR A 288 11.25 -9.72 -13.50
CA THR A 288 10.85 -8.33 -13.76
C THR A 288 9.35 -8.20 -13.91
N TYR A 289 8.73 -9.11 -14.66
CA TYR A 289 7.30 -9.15 -14.91
C TYR A 289 6.50 -9.39 -13.61
N LEU A 290 6.96 -10.31 -12.75
CA LEU A 290 6.41 -10.50 -11.41
C LEU A 290 6.56 -9.23 -10.57
N GLY A 291 7.71 -8.56 -10.62
CA GLY A 291 7.92 -7.27 -9.95
C GLY A 291 6.93 -6.20 -10.38
N ILE A 292 6.68 -6.06 -11.68
CA ILE A 292 5.66 -5.14 -12.23
C ILE A 292 4.27 -5.54 -11.73
N GLY A 293 3.93 -6.82 -11.78
CA GLY A 293 2.66 -7.36 -11.29
C GLY A 293 2.41 -7.04 -9.81
N LEU A 294 3.39 -7.27 -8.94
CA LEU A 294 3.32 -6.89 -7.52
C LEU A 294 3.17 -5.37 -7.33
N GLY A 295 3.77 -4.55 -8.21
CA GLY A 295 3.56 -3.11 -8.22
C GLY A 295 2.12 -2.71 -8.55
N LEU A 296 1.48 -3.42 -9.48
CA LEU A 296 0.07 -3.26 -9.80
C LEU A 296 -0.83 -3.76 -8.66
N ASP A 297 -0.46 -4.82 -7.97
CA ASP A 297 -1.17 -5.28 -6.77
C ASP A 297 -1.16 -4.19 -5.69
N ILE A 298 0.01 -3.58 -5.40
CA ILE A 298 0.14 -2.47 -4.45
C ILE A 298 -0.70 -1.26 -4.91
N TYR A 299 -0.73 -0.95 -6.21
CA TYR A 299 -1.61 0.08 -6.74
C TYR A 299 -3.08 -0.19 -6.42
N VAL A 300 -3.54 -1.42 -6.65
CA VAL A 300 -4.92 -1.83 -6.32
C VAL A 300 -5.16 -1.75 -4.82
N PHE A 301 -4.20 -2.18 -3.99
CA PHE A 301 -4.28 -2.11 -2.54
C PHE A 301 -4.44 -0.67 -2.05
N GLU A 302 -3.63 0.26 -2.54
CA GLU A 302 -3.73 1.69 -2.20
C GLU A 302 -5.05 2.29 -2.68
N LYS A 303 -5.48 2.00 -3.92
CA LYS A 303 -6.73 2.53 -4.49
C LYS A 303 -7.98 2.01 -3.79
N LYS A 304 -7.99 0.74 -3.42
CA LYS A 304 -9.10 0.09 -2.70
C LYS A 304 -8.97 0.20 -1.18
N LYS A 305 -7.94 0.90 -0.68
CA LYS A 305 -7.63 1.09 0.74
C LYS A 305 -7.56 -0.23 1.51
N LEU A 306 -6.92 -1.23 0.90
CA LEU A 306 -6.62 -2.48 1.58
C LEU A 306 -5.46 -2.25 2.55
N ASN A 307 -5.54 -2.81 3.76
CA ASN A 307 -4.53 -2.68 4.82
C ASN A 307 -3.31 -3.58 4.57
N TYR A 308 -2.72 -3.50 3.37
CA TYR A 308 -1.65 -4.40 2.94
C TYR A 308 -0.39 -4.27 3.79
N ILE A 309 -0.05 -3.08 4.31
CA ILE A 309 1.07 -2.88 5.23
C ILE A 309 0.92 -3.78 6.47
N PHE A 310 -0.30 -3.85 7.01
CA PHE A 310 -0.61 -4.67 8.17
C PHE A 310 -0.65 -6.16 7.82
N ILE A 311 -1.35 -6.52 6.73
CA ILE A 311 -1.54 -7.91 6.30
C ILE A 311 -0.19 -8.57 5.96
N TYR A 312 0.68 -7.84 5.26
CA TYR A 312 2.02 -8.30 4.90
C TYR A 312 3.06 -8.01 6.01
N GLU A 313 2.67 -7.48 7.17
CA GLU A 313 3.60 -7.16 8.28
C GLU A 313 4.82 -6.32 7.83
N LEU A 314 4.62 -5.41 6.89
CA LEU A 314 5.69 -4.60 6.32
C LEU A 314 6.15 -3.53 7.34
N PRO A 315 7.45 -3.15 7.35
CA PRO A 315 7.97 -2.14 8.28
C PRO A 315 7.37 -0.74 7.98
N PRO A 316 6.50 -0.18 8.85
CA PRO A 316 5.73 1.03 8.52
C PRO A 316 6.60 2.27 8.29
N ALA A 317 7.69 2.40 9.05
CA ALA A 317 8.58 3.56 9.01
C ALA A 317 9.36 3.71 7.70
N GLN A 318 9.36 2.70 6.82
CA GLN A 318 10.15 2.68 5.59
C GLN A 318 9.33 2.60 4.30
N ILE A 319 8.01 2.40 4.39
CA ILE A 319 7.12 2.39 3.24
C ILE A 319 6.69 3.84 2.96
N THR A 320 7.67 4.72 2.71
CA THR A 320 7.41 6.04 2.13
C THR A 320 7.27 5.96 0.61
N ALA A 321 7.67 4.82 0.03
CA ALA A 321 7.58 4.52 -1.40
C ALA A 321 6.21 3.90 -1.75
N SER A 322 5.32 4.70 -2.34
CA SER A 322 4.05 4.25 -2.95
C SER A 322 4.31 3.31 -4.15
N TYR A 323 3.27 2.63 -4.64
CA TYR A 323 3.30 1.81 -5.89
C TYR A 323 4.09 2.46 -7.04
N ARG A 324 4.06 3.79 -7.14
CA ARG A 324 4.76 4.61 -8.12
C ARG A 324 6.27 4.39 -8.11
N THR A 325 6.87 4.37 -6.92
CA THR A 325 8.32 4.22 -6.77
C THR A 325 8.74 2.80 -7.11
N HIS A 326 7.98 1.79 -6.65
CA HIS A 326 8.21 0.39 -6.98
C HIS A 326 8.15 0.15 -8.49
N LEU A 327 7.07 0.57 -9.15
CA LEU A 327 6.93 0.44 -10.60
C LEU A 327 8.03 1.17 -11.36
N LYS A 328 8.44 2.37 -10.91
CA LYS A 328 9.56 3.09 -11.52
C LYS A 328 10.83 2.25 -11.56
N TYR A 329 11.22 1.63 -10.45
CA TYR A 329 12.40 0.76 -10.41
C TYR A 329 12.25 -0.49 -11.28
N CYS A 330 11.06 -1.10 -11.30
CA CYS A 330 10.79 -2.23 -12.20
C CYS A 330 10.89 -1.83 -13.68
N PHE A 331 10.41 -0.64 -14.06
CA PHE A 331 10.51 -0.15 -15.43
C PHE A 331 11.94 0.24 -15.81
N ILE A 332 12.72 0.86 -14.90
CA ILE A 332 14.16 1.08 -15.13
C ILE A 332 14.86 -0.26 -15.39
N PHE A 333 14.58 -1.27 -14.57
CA PHE A 333 15.15 -2.59 -14.75
C PHE A 333 14.71 -3.24 -16.08
N LEU A 334 13.42 -3.10 -16.46
CA LEU A 334 12.90 -3.57 -17.75
C LEU A 334 13.60 -2.86 -18.93
N SER A 335 13.89 -1.57 -18.83
CA SER A 335 14.64 -0.82 -19.85
C SER A 335 16.04 -1.40 -20.04
N ILE A 336 16.79 -1.57 -18.94
CA ILE A 336 18.14 -2.15 -18.96
C ILE A 336 18.10 -3.57 -19.52
N LEU A 337 17.17 -4.39 -19.03
CA LEU A 337 17.01 -5.77 -19.47
C LEU A 337 16.68 -5.84 -20.97
N SER A 338 15.71 -5.07 -21.45
CA SER A 338 15.29 -5.09 -22.85
C SER A 338 16.42 -4.64 -23.77
N PHE A 339 17.13 -3.57 -23.41
CA PHE A 339 18.30 -3.12 -24.16
C PHE A 339 19.39 -4.19 -24.23
N CYS A 340 19.77 -4.77 -23.09
CA CYS A 340 20.80 -5.80 -23.04
C CYS A 340 20.40 -7.09 -23.77
N CYS A 341 19.14 -7.51 -23.65
CA CYS A 341 18.64 -8.69 -24.35
C CYS A 341 18.57 -8.46 -25.88
N THR A 342 18.16 -7.27 -26.34
CA THR A 342 18.24 -6.90 -27.75
C THR A 342 19.68 -7.01 -28.26
N CYS A 343 20.65 -6.40 -27.56
CA CYS A 343 22.07 -6.50 -27.95
C CYS A 343 22.59 -7.93 -27.94
N ALA A 344 22.20 -8.75 -26.96
CA ALA A 344 22.59 -10.15 -26.91
C ALA A 344 22.03 -10.96 -28.09
N VAL A 345 20.74 -10.77 -28.43
CA VAL A 345 20.12 -11.46 -29.57
C VAL A 345 20.75 -11.03 -30.88
N LEU A 346 20.96 -9.73 -31.10
CA LEU A 346 21.68 -9.23 -32.27
C LEU A 346 23.11 -9.78 -32.37
N ARG A 347 23.78 -9.95 -31.21
CA ARG A 347 25.10 -10.58 -31.17
C ARG A 347 25.06 -12.05 -31.60
N PHE A 348 24.01 -12.80 -31.27
CA PHE A 348 23.83 -14.16 -31.77
C PHE A 348 23.72 -14.18 -33.30
N TYR A 349 22.93 -13.29 -33.90
CA TYR A 349 22.87 -13.18 -35.37
C TYR A 349 24.23 -12.89 -36.00
N LEU A 350 25.03 -12.02 -35.39
CA LEU A 350 26.38 -11.72 -35.85
C LEU A 350 27.31 -12.94 -35.75
N ASP A 351 27.29 -13.65 -34.62
CA ASP A 351 28.11 -14.83 -34.35
C ASP A 351 27.76 -16.00 -35.28
N GLU A 352 26.48 -16.13 -35.65
CA GLU A 352 25.99 -17.14 -36.59
C GLU A 352 26.10 -16.73 -38.07
N HIS A 353 26.67 -15.54 -38.35
CA HIS A 353 26.79 -14.96 -39.69
C HIS A 353 25.45 -14.74 -40.44
N LEU A 354 24.37 -14.54 -39.69
CA LEU A 354 23.00 -14.33 -40.21
C LEU A 354 22.66 -12.84 -40.40
N VAL A 355 23.67 -11.99 -40.63
CA VAL A 355 23.53 -10.52 -40.65
C VAL A 355 22.67 -10.03 -41.83
N SER A 356 22.69 -10.75 -42.96
CA SER A 356 21.84 -10.47 -44.12
C SER A 356 20.35 -10.71 -43.87
N GLU A 357 20.03 -11.37 -42.76
CA GLU A 357 18.67 -11.76 -42.37
C GLU A 357 18.13 -10.86 -41.24
N LEU A 358 18.89 -9.85 -40.82
CA LEU A 358 18.41 -8.88 -39.83
C LEU A 358 17.30 -8.01 -40.41
N PRO A 359 16.25 -7.71 -39.63
CA PRO A 359 15.21 -6.78 -40.08
C PRO A 359 15.83 -5.41 -40.42
N THR A 360 15.62 -4.97 -41.66
CA THR A 360 16.06 -3.66 -42.16
C THR A 360 15.22 -2.56 -41.52
N VAL A 361 15.68 -2.03 -40.38
CA VAL A 361 15.20 -0.76 -39.88
C VAL A 361 16.38 0.15 -39.54
N SER A 362 16.27 1.44 -39.78
CA SER A 362 17.38 2.40 -39.60
C SER A 362 18.02 2.41 -38.20
N TYR A 363 17.28 1.96 -37.18
CA TYR A 363 17.79 1.79 -35.81
C TYR A 363 18.51 0.44 -35.56
N SER A 364 18.32 -0.58 -36.40
CA SER A 364 19.02 -1.86 -36.25
C SER A 364 20.53 -1.71 -36.45
N LEU A 365 21.01 -0.82 -37.33
CA LEU A 365 22.44 -0.63 -37.56
C LEU A 365 23.20 -0.07 -36.34
N LEU A 366 22.60 0.88 -35.61
CA LEU A 366 23.17 1.41 -34.38
C LEU A 366 23.20 0.33 -33.29
N PHE A 367 22.09 -0.38 -33.10
CA PHE A 367 22.02 -1.48 -32.13
C PHE A 367 22.95 -2.64 -32.47
N VAL A 368 23.14 -2.96 -33.76
CA VAL A 368 24.12 -3.95 -34.24
C VAL A 368 25.54 -3.47 -33.91
N SER A 369 25.86 -2.21 -34.17
CA SER A 369 27.18 -1.63 -33.84
C SER A 369 27.44 -1.60 -32.35
N VAL A 370 26.41 -1.35 -31.53
CA VAL A 370 26.52 -1.42 -30.06
C VAL A 370 26.63 -2.87 -29.61
N SER A 371 25.87 -3.79 -30.21
CA SER A 371 25.88 -5.21 -29.83
C SER A 371 27.26 -5.85 -29.99
N SER A 372 28.07 -5.39 -30.94
CA SER A 372 29.42 -5.89 -31.18
C SER A 372 30.46 -5.43 -30.16
N LEU A 373 30.14 -4.47 -29.29
CA LEU A 373 31.06 -3.96 -28.26
C LEU A 373 31.37 -5.00 -27.17
N LEU A 374 30.44 -5.92 -26.90
CA LEU A 374 30.57 -6.94 -25.87
C LEU A 374 30.07 -8.30 -26.39
N PRO A 375 30.61 -9.42 -25.91
CA PRO A 375 30.08 -10.75 -26.23
C PRO A 375 28.68 -10.94 -25.62
N ALA A 376 27.87 -11.82 -26.20
CA ALA A 376 26.47 -12.02 -25.80
C ALA A 376 26.29 -12.39 -24.31
N TRP A 377 27.19 -13.22 -23.75
CA TRP A 377 27.13 -13.58 -22.33
C TRP A 377 27.33 -12.36 -21.40
N ALA A 378 28.12 -11.37 -21.81
CA ALA A 378 28.33 -10.15 -21.03
C ALA A 378 27.07 -9.29 -21.05
N TRP A 379 26.44 -9.13 -22.22
CA TRP A 379 25.14 -8.45 -22.33
C TRP A 379 24.07 -9.07 -21.43
N ILE A 380 23.97 -10.40 -21.39
CA ILE A 380 23.00 -11.11 -20.51
C ILE A 380 23.33 -10.92 -19.03
N SER A 381 24.62 -10.79 -18.69
CA SER A 381 25.07 -10.66 -17.30
C SER A 381 24.94 -9.23 -16.75
N LEU A 382 24.98 -8.20 -17.61
CA LEU A 382 24.92 -6.80 -17.18
C LEU A 382 23.68 -6.45 -16.32
N PRO A 383 22.45 -6.86 -16.69
CA PRO A 383 21.28 -6.63 -15.84
C PRO A 383 21.41 -7.22 -14.44
N LEU A 384 22.17 -8.31 -14.23
CA LEU A 384 22.36 -8.93 -12.91
C LEU A 384 23.20 -8.08 -11.95
N LEU A 385 24.01 -7.14 -12.46
CA LEU A 385 24.86 -6.30 -11.61
C LEU A 385 24.03 -5.40 -10.69
N TYR A 386 22.87 -4.91 -11.16
CA TYR A 386 21.99 -4.06 -10.37
C TYR A 386 21.42 -4.78 -9.12
N PRO A 387 20.73 -5.94 -9.23
CA PRO A 387 20.24 -6.66 -8.06
C PRO A 387 21.38 -7.21 -7.19
N LEU A 388 22.52 -7.59 -7.78
CA LEU A 388 23.69 -8.03 -7.02
C LEU A 388 24.25 -6.90 -6.14
N PHE A 389 24.45 -5.71 -6.72
CA PHE A 389 24.90 -4.54 -5.96
C PHE A 389 23.93 -4.21 -4.82
N TYR A 390 22.63 -4.23 -5.10
CA TYR A 390 21.61 -3.99 -4.08
C TYR A 390 21.65 -5.03 -2.95
N LEU A 391 21.82 -6.32 -3.29
CA LEU A 391 21.98 -7.39 -2.30
C LEU A 391 23.22 -7.16 -1.43
N VAL A 392 24.36 -6.81 -2.04
CA VAL A 392 25.60 -6.50 -1.32
C VAL A 392 25.39 -5.34 -0.34
N VAL A 393 24.73 -4.27 -0.76
CA VAL A 393 24.38 -3.13 0.12
C VAL A 393 23.52 -3.58 1.30
N ILE A 394 22.49 -4.40 1.07
CA ILE A 394 21.63 -4.91 2.16
C ILE A 394 22.43 -5.76 3.15
N VAL A 395 23.32 -6.62 2.65
CA VAL A 395 24.16 -7.51 3.48
C VAL A 395 25.12 -6.68 4.33
N PHE A 396 25.80 -5.68 3.77
CA PHE A 396 26.66 -4.78 4.55
C PHE A 396 25.88 -3.98 5.59
N GLN A 397 24.66 -3.55 5.24
CA GLN A 397 23.79 -2.85 6.16
C GLN A 397 23.12 -3.77 7.20
N TRP A 398 23.33 -5.10 7.17
CA TRP A 398 22.61 -6.06 8.02
C TRP A 398 22.71 -5.73 9.51
N ARG A 399 23.88 -5.25 9.97
CA ARG A 399 24.11 -4.85 11.38
C ARG A 399 23.45 -3.53 11.80
N SER A 400 22.96 -2.72 10.85
CA SER A 400 22.20 -1.51 11.17
C SER A 400 20.88 -1.87 11.84
N SER A 401 20.50 -1.13 12.89
CA SER A 401 19.23 -1.27 13.61
C SER A 401 18.00 -0.90 12.77
N GLN A 402 18.19 -0.27 11.61
CA GLN A 402 17.10 0.10 10.72
C GLN A 402 16.60 -1.12 9.92
N VAL A 403 15.29 -1.38 10.01
CA VAL A 403 14.61 -2.46 9.28
C VAL A 403 14.22 -1.98 7.89
N THR A 404 15.00 -2.35 6.88
CA THR A 404 14.70 -2.02 5.49
C THR A 404 13.79 -3.03 4.80
N VAL A 405 13.04 -2.57 3.79
CA VAL A 405 12.22 -3.45 2.95
C VAL A 405 13.06 -4.57 2.33
N GLY A 406 14.29 -4.24 1.89
CA GLY A 406 15.26 -5.22 1.40
C GLY A 406 15.62 -6.29 2.45
N LYS A 407 15.94 -5.88 3.69
CA LYS A 407 16.19 -6.82 4.80
C LYS A 407 14.95 -7.65 5.12
N TYR A 408 13.77 -7.05 5.12
CA TYR A 408 12.51 -7.73 5.36
C TYR A 408 12.27 -8.83 4.30
N ILE A 409 12.43 -8.52 3.02
CA ILE A 409 12.30 -9.50 1.93
C ILE A 409 13.32 -10.63 2.10
N LEU A 410 14.59 -10.29 2.40
CA LEU A 410 15.63 -11.28 2.63
C LEU A 410 15.34 -12.19 3.83
N GLN A 411 14.78 -11.64 4.91
CA GLN A 411 14.32 -12.41 6.06
C GLN A 411 13.15 -13.33 5.70
N VAL A 412 12.17 -12.85 4.93
CA VAL A 412 11.04 -13.68 4.49
C VAL A 412 11.54 -14.82 3.60
N ILE A 413 12.44 -14.55 2.65
CA ILE A 413 13.09 -15.56 1.80
C ILE A 413 13.88 -16.56 2.65
N GLY A 414 14.73 -16.08 3.57
CA GLY A 414 15.52 -16.95 4.44
C GLY A 414 14.68 -17.90 5.29
N LYS A 415 13.51 -17.44 5.76
CA LYS A 415 12.55 -18.29 6.49
C LYS A 415 11.92 -19.39 5.62
N GLN A 416 11.89 -19.23 4.29
CA GLN A 416 11.41 -20.28 3.37
C GLN A 416 12.37 -21.47 3.29
N VAL A 417 13.66 -21.26 3.54
CA VAL A 417 14.70 -22.30 3.42
C VAL A 417 14.62 -23.29 4.58
N VAL A 418 14.22 -22.83 5.77
CA VAL A 418 14.06 -23.64 6.98
C VAL A 418 12.64 -23.52 7.54
N PRO A 419 11.62 -23.92 6.76
CA PRO A 419 10.21 -23.68 7.10
C PRO A 419 9.78 -24.37 8.40
N TRP A 420 10.46 -25.46 8.80
CA TRP A 420 10.19 -26.18 10.06
C TRP A 420 10.57 -25.41 11.34
N ARG A 421 11.37 -24.34 11.23
CA ARG A 421 11.90 -23.61 12.40
C ARG A 421 11.10 -22.38 12.79
N TYR A 422 10.21 -21.91 11.92
CA TYR A 422 9.49 -20.66 12.10
C TYR A 422 7.99 -20.89 12.03
N ARG A 423 7.26 -20.16 12.88
CA ARG A 423 5.81 -20.03 12.74
C ARG A 423 5.49 -19.45 11.36
N VAL A 424 4.57 -20.10 10.64
CA VAL A 424 4.16 -19.66 9.31
C VAL A 424 3.23 -18.46 9.48
N SER A 425 3.71 -17.26 9.15
CA SER A 425 2.89 -16.05 9.08
C SER A 425 2.36 -15.82 7.65
N PHE A 426 1.38 -14.91 7.49
CA PHE A 426 0.81 -14.59 6.19
C PHE A 426 1.86 -14.21 5.13
N PRO A 427 2.87 -13.37 5.44
CA PRO A 427 3.89 -13.03 4.44
C PRO A 427 4.71 -14.23 3.98
N ILE A 428 5.09 -15.12 4.91
CA ILE A 428 5.83 -16.35 4.59
C ILE A 428 4.98 -17.24 3.68
N PHE A 429 3.70 -17.38 4.00
CA PHE A 429 2.74 -18.14 3.19
C PHE A 429 2.59 -17.55 1.78
N CYS A 430 2.28 -16.24 1.69
CA CYS A 430 2.00 -15.56 0.43
C CYS A 430 3.24 -15.49 -0.48
N PHE A 431 4.43 -15.31 0.10
CA PHE A 431 5.68 -15.28 -0.65
C PHE A 431 6.01 -16.66 -1.25
N CYS A 432 5.78 -17.74 -0.49
CA CYS A 432 5.97 -19.09 -1.00
C CYS A 432 5.00 -19.41 -2.15
N ASP A 433 3.77 -18.92 -2.08
CA ASP A 433 2.83 -19.06 -3.19
C ASP A 433 3.28 -18.31 -4.46
N GLN A 434 4.06 -17.23 -4.35
CA GLN A 434 4.73 -16.63 -5.52
C GLN A 434 5.73 -17.62 -6.13
N LEU A 435 6.54 -18.30 -5.31
CA LEU A 435 7.51 -19.31 -5.76
C LEU A 435 6.82 -20.47 -6.50
N THR A 436 5.64 -20.90 -6.03
CA THR A 436 4.85 -21.96 -6.71
C THR A 436 4.29 -21.55 -8.08
N SER A 437 4.39 -20.27 -8.45
CA SER A 437 3.89 -19.72 -9.72
C SER A 437 5.03 -19.41 -10.70
N ILE A 438 6.29 -19.52 -10.25
CA ILE A 438 7.49 -19.33 -11.07
C ILE A 438 8.29 -20.63 -11.20
N THR A 439 7.62 -21.80 -11.14
CA THR A 439 8.26 -23.12 -11.23
C THR A 439 9.05 -23.33 -12.51
N GLN A 440 8.64 -22.71 -13.62
CA GLN A 440 9.42 -22.72 -14.87
C GLN A 440 10.81 -22.10 -14.70
N LEU A 441 10.96 -21.08 -13.85
CA LEU A 441 12.27 -20.45 -13.60
C LEU A 441 13.19 -21.39 -12.83
N PHE A 442 12.65 -22.22 -11.95
CA PHE A 442 13.43 -23.26 -11.27
C PHE A 442 13.95 -24.32 -12.26
N ALA A 443 13.13 -24.71 -13.25
CA ALA A 443 13.58 -25.60 -14.33
C ALA A 443 14.69 -24.95 -15.18
N ASP A 444 14.50 -23.70 -15.60
CA ASP A 444 15.49 -22.96 -16.38
C ASP A 444 16.79 -22.74 -15.63
N PHE A 445 16.69 -22.51 -14.31
CA PHE A 445 17.84 -22.34 -13.45
C PHE A 445 18.63 -23.64 -13.27
N ALA A 446 17.95 -24.79 -13.15
CA ALA A 446 18.59 -26.10 -13.16
C ALA A 446 19.36 -26.34 -14.46
N ASP A 447 18.71 -26.07 -15.61
CA ASP A 447 19.34 -26.17 -16.92
C ASP A 447 20.54 -25.23 -17.06
N LEU A 448 20.45 -24.00 -16.55
CA LEU A 448 21.55 -23.02 -16.58
C LEU A 448 22.77 -23.49 -15.78
N ILE A 449 22.57 -24.00 -14.56
CA ILE A 449 23.68 -24.53 -13.73
C ILE A 449 24.32 -25.75 -14.38
N CYS A 450 23.52 -26.59 -15.05
CA CYS A 450 24.00 -27.78 -15.75
C CYS A 450 24.51 -27.49 -17.18
N GLY A 451 24.69 -26.23 -17.57
CA GLY A 451 25.20 -25.87 -18.90
C GLY A 451 24.33 -26.35 -20.07
N GLY A 452 23.01 -26.40 -19.86
CA GLY A 452 22.03 -26.87 -20.85
C GLY A 452 21.83 -28.39 -20.89
N LYS A 453 22.55 -29.16 -20.06
CA LYS A 453 22.49 -30.63 -20.04
C LYS A 453 21.93 -31.17 -18.72
N SER A 454 20.94 -30.49 -18.14
CA SER A 454 20.33 -30.95 -16.89
C SER A 454 19.60 -32.28 -17.10
N PRO A 455 19.88 -33.30 -16.27
CA PRO A 455 19.07 -34.51 -16.25
C PRO A 455 17.62 -34.17 -15.85
N THR A 456 16.64 -34.83 -16.48
CA THR A 456 15.21 -34.60 -16.21
C THR A 456 14.86 -34.70 -14.72
N VAL A 457 15.52 -35.61 -13.99
CA VAL A 457 15.36 -35.77 -12.53
C VAL A 457 15.76 -34.50 -11.77
N VAL A 458 16.87 -33.87 -12.15
CA VAL A 458 17.36 -32.64 -11.51
C VAL A 458 16.36 -31.50 -11.75
N SER A 459 15.92 -31.29 -12.99
CA SER A 459 14.93 -30.26 -13.29
C SER A 459 13.60 -30.52 -12.55
N CYS A 460 13.18 -31.78 -12.39
CA CYS A 460 11.97 -32.13 -11.61
C CYS A 460 12.13 -31.84 -10.11
N ILE A 461 13.32 -32.06 -9.53
CA ILE A 461 13.61 -31.68 -8.14
C ILE A 461 13.46 -30.16 -7.97
N PHE A 462 14.08 -29.38 -8.85
CA PHE A 462 14.05 -27.92 -8.80
C PHE A 462 12.63 -27.37 -8.93
N VAL A 463 11.85 -27.87 -9.89
CA VAL A 463 10.45 -27.47 -10.11
C VAL A 463 9.58 -27.72 -8.86
N ASN A 464 9.86 -28.78 -8.10
CA ASN A 464 9.08 -29.14 -6.92
C ASN A 464 9.58 -28.50 -5.61
N ILE A 465 10.70 -27.77 -5.60
CA ILE A 465 11.21 -27.08 -4.40
C ILE A 465 10.12 -26.23 -3.71
N PRO A 466 9.36 -25.37 -4.42
CA PRO A 466 8.31 -24.59 -3.79
C PRO A 466 7.22 -25.47 -3.14
N SER A 467 6.78 -26.54 -3.83
CA SER A 467 5.77 -27.47 -3.30
C SER A 467 6.25 -28.19 -2.04
N ILE A 468 7.53 -28.59 -1.99
CA ILE A 468 8.13 -29.23 -0.81
C ILE A 468 8.15 -28.26 0.38
N ILE A 469 8.56 -27.00 0.16
CA ILE A 469 8.53 -25.96 1.20
C ILE A 469 7.10 -25.77 1.72
N ARG A 470 6.10 -25.72 0.83
CA ARG A 470 4.69 -25.60 1.23
C ARG A 470 4.21 -26.78 2.06
N ILE A 471 4.56 -28.01 1.69
CA ILE A 471 4.25 -29.21 2.47
C ILE A 471 4.81 -29.08 3.89
N ALA A 472 6.09 -28.72 4.03
CA ALA A 472 6.74 -28.53 5.33
C ALA A 472 6.04 -27.44 6.16
N GLN A 473 5.68 -26.31 5.55
CA GLN A 473 4.94 -25.23 6.21
C GLN A 473 3.56 -25.71 6.72
N GLN A 474 2.85 -26.52 5.96
CA GLN A 474 1.54 -27.03 6.41
C GLN A 474 1.67 -28.03 7.56
N PHE A 475 2.74 -28.84 7.60
CA PHE A 475 3.04 -29.70 8.76
C PHE A 475 3.30 -28.87 10.03
N VAL A 476 4.05 -27.78 9.92
CA VAL A 476 4.26 -26.85 11.05
C VAL A 476 2.92 -26.31 11.55
N ARG A 477 2.07 -25.81 10.65
CA ARG A 477 0.74 -25.28 11.02
C ARG A 477 -0.17 -26.33 11.65
N TYR A 478 -0.17 -27.55 11.12
CA TYR A 478 -0.90 -28.66 11.74
C TYR A 478 -0.36 -28.97 13.13
N ASN A 479 0.97 -28.96 13.32
CA ASN A 479 1.56 -29.19 14.62
C ASN A 479 1.19 -28.11 15.64
N GLU A 480 1.05 -26.86 15.21
CA GLU A 480 0.64 -25.72 16.04
C GLU A 480 -0.86 -25.75 16.39
N HIS A 481 -1.74 -25.92 15.39
CA HIS A 481 -3.19 -25.77 15.57
C HIS A 481 -3.93 -27.09 15.81
N LYS A 482 -3.31 -28.24 15.52
CA LYS A 482 -3.90 -29.59 15.57
C LYS A 482 -5.19 -29.77 14.73
N LEU A 483 -5.42 -28.90 13.76
CA LEU A 483 -6.57 -28.95 12.85
C LEU A 483 -6.20 -29.67 11.54
N PHE A 484 -6.83 -30.82 11.29
CA PHE A 484 -6.59 -31.57 10.04
C PHE A 484 -6.99 -30.75 8.80
N TYR A 485 -8.20 -30.21 8.80
CA TYR A 485 -8.63 -29.23 7.81
C TYR A 485 -8.50 -27.82 8.41
N PRO A 486 -7.88 -26.85 7.71
CA PRO A 486 -7.45 -26.91 6.31
C PRO A 486 -6.02 -27.45 6.08
N HIS A 487 -5.18 -27.62 7.11
CA HIS A 487 -3.73 -27.78 6.95
C HIS A 487 -3.28 -29.06 6.21
N MET A 488 -3.74 -30.24 6.63
CA MET A 488 -3.36 -31.51 5.99
C MET A 488 -3.99 -31.66 4.61
N VAL A 489 -5.20 -31.14 4.41
CA VAL A 489 -5.83 -31.08 3.08
C VAL A 489 -4.98 -30.23 2.12
N ASN A 490 -4.39 -29.15 2.63
CA ASN A 490 -3.45 -28.34 1.87
C ASN A 490 -2.12 -29.08 1.58
N VAL A 491 -1.66 -30.00 2.45
CA VAL A 491 -0.50 -30.88 2.14
C VAL A 491 -0.79 -31.72 0.90
N TYR A 492 -1.96 -32.38 0.83
CA TYR A 492 -2.33 -33.18 -0.33
C TYR A 492 -2.40 -32.35 -1.62
N LYS A 493 -2.72 -31.05 -1.52
CA LYS A 493 -2.74 -30.13 -2.68
C LYS A 493 -1.37 -29.92 -3.29
N TYR A 494 -0.34 -29.84 -2.45
CA TYR A 494 1.03 -29.70 -2.93
C TYR A 494 1.65 -31.05 -3.30
N LEU A 495 1.21 -32.16 -2.70
CA LEU A 495 1.59 -33.51 -3.13
C LEU A 495 1.03 -33.87 -4.51
N SER A 496 -0.20 -33.47 -4.83
CA SER A 496 -0.78 -33.74 -6.16
C SER A 496 -0.01 -33.04 -7.28
N SER A 497 0.75 -31.98 -6.98
CA SER A 497 1.55 -31.22 -7.96
C SER A 497 2.70 -32.02 -8.58
N PHE A 498 3.12 -33.11 -7.93
CA PHE A 498 4.19 -33.96 -8.45
C PHE A 498 3.77 -34.71 -9.72
N ALA A 499 2.48 -35.09 -9.83
CA ALA A 499 1.96 -35.81 -10.98
C ALA A 499 2.16 -35.05 -12.30
N GLY A 500 1.84 -33.75 -12.32
CA GLY A 500 2.07 -32.89 -13.48
C GLY A 500 3.54 -32.80 -13.90
N THR A 501 4.47 -32.87 -12.93
CA THR A 501 5.91 -32.84 -13.22
C THR A 501 6.43 -34.15 -13.81
N PHE A 502 5.78 -35.29 -13.57
CA PHE A 502 6.24 -36.58 -14.10
C PHE A 502 5.94 -36.76 -15.60
N VAL A 503 5.02 -35.98 -16.17
CA VAL A 503 4.63 -36.05 -17.60
C VAL A 503 5.82 -35.78 -18.55
N VAL A 504 6.87 -35.11 -18.06
CA VAL A 504 8.05 -34.79 -18.89
C VAL A 504 9.00 -35.97 -19.08
N PHE A 505 8.92 -37.02 -18.23
CA PHE A 505 9.80 -38.17 -18.28
C PHE A 505 9.54 -39.05 -19.51
N GLU A 506 10.61 -39.54 -20.11
CA GLU A 506 10.54 -40.36 -21.33
C GLU A 506 9.81 -41.70 -21.11
N TRP A 507 10.07 -42.38 -19.97
CA TRP A 507 9.38 -43.62 -19.63
C TRP A 507 7.87 -43.43 -19.39
N VAL A 508 7.44 -42.23 -18.97
CA VAL A 508 6.01 -41.87 -18.85
C VAL A 508 5.43 -41.63 -20.24
N LYS A 509 6.14 -40.90 -21.11
CA LYS A 509 5.71 -40.61 -22.49
C LYS A 509 5.57 -41.87 -23.34
N ASN A 510 6.48 -42.83 -23.15
CA ASN A 510 6.50 -44.07 -23.93
C ASN A 510 5.49 -45.12 -23.42
N SER A 511 4.87 -44.90 -22.27
CA SER A 511 3.87 -45.81 -21.70
C SER A 511 2.50 -45.15 -21.64
N PRO A 512 1.53 -45.60 -22.45
CA PRO A 512 0.17 -45.06 -22.42
C PRO A 512 -0.46 -45.14 -21.03
N VAL A 513 -0.22 -46.23 -20.29
CA VAL A 513 -0.73 -46.43 -18.93
C VAL A 513 -0.20 -45.36 -17.98
N TRP A 514 1.12 -45.15 -17.94
CA TRP A 514 1.71 -44.15 -17.05
C TRP A 514 1.32 -42.73 -17.45
N MET A 515 1.26 -42.42 -18.76
CA MET A 515 0.76 -41.14 -19.25
C MET A 515 -0.67 -40.88 -18.76
N THR A 516 -1.58 -41.85 -18.90
CA THR A 516 -2.97 -41.73 -18.40
C THR A 516 -3.02 -41.50 -16.90
N VAL A 517 -2.22 -42.23 -16.11
CA VAL A 517 -2.16 -42.06 -14.66
C VAL A 517 -1.67 -40.66 -14.28
N MET A 518 -0.61 -40.16 -14.91
CA MET A 518 -0.06 -38.83 -14.61
C MET A 518 -1.01 -37.70 -15.04
N VAL A 519 -1.66 -37.84 -16.20
CA VAL A 519 -2.69 -36.91 -16.67
C VAL A 519 -3.89 -36.91 -15.71
N ALA A 520 -4.38 -38.07 -15.29
CA ALA A 520 -5.47 -38.16 -14.31
C ALA A 520 -5.09 -37.46 -13.00
N GLY A 521 -3.86 -37.67 -12.52
CA GLY A 521 -3.30 -36.96 -11.36
C GLY A 521 -3.27 -35.43 -11.55
N HIS A 522 -2.85 -34.96 -12.72
CA HIS A 522 -2.82 -33.53 -13.06
C HIS A 522 -4.24 -32.93 -13.17
N CYS A 523 -5.22 -33.70 -13.64
CA CYS A 523 -6.64 -33.31 -13.61
C CYS A 523 -7.16 -33.17 -12.18
N VAL A 524 -6.83 -34.12 -11.28
CA VAL A 524 -7.17 -34.03 -9.85
C VAL A 524 -6.51 -32.79 -9.22
N GLU A 525 -5.22 -32.58 -9.48
CA GLU A 525 -4.49 -31.39 -9.03
C GLU A 525 -5.19 -30.10 -9.49
N THR A 526 -5.56 -30.03 -10.78
CA THR A 526 -6.24 -28.88 -11.38
C THR A 526 -7.55 -28.60 -10.66
N ALA A 527 -8.41 -29.62 -10.50
CA ALA A 527 -9.69 -29.48 -9.80
C ALA A 527 -9.49 -29.01 -8.36
N PHE A 528 -8.50 -29.56 -7.67
CA PHE A 528 -8.23 -29.26 -6.28
C PHE A 528 -7.71 -27.83 -6.09
N LYS A 529 -6.83 -27.36 -6.97
CA LYS A 529 -6.33 -25.97 -6.95
C LYS A 529 -7.39 -24.96 -7.37
N VAL A 530 -8.25 -25.29 -8.33
CA VAL A 530 -9.42 -24.46 -8.70
C VAL A 530 -10.39 -24.32 -7.53
N TYR A 531 -10.70 -25.42 -6.84
CA TYR A 531 -11.48 -25.36 -5.60
C TYR A 531 -10.79 -24.47 -4.56
N TRP A 532 -9.50 -24.69 -4.32
CA TRP A 532 -8.75 -23.98 -3.28
C TRP A 532 -8.73 -22.48 -3.51
N ASP A 533 -8.38 -22.03 -4.73
CA ASP A 533 -8.31 -20.60 -5.06
C ASP A 533 -9.67 -19.93 -4.85
N ASN A 534 -10.74 -20.53 -5.39
CA ASN A 534 -12.07 -19.91 -5.39
C ASN A 534 -12.76 -20.00 -4.02
N ALA A 535 -12.70 -21.15 -3.36
CA ALA A 535 -13.43 -21.40 -2.12
C ALA A 535 -12.63 -20.99 -0.89
N GLU A 536 -11.36 -21.40 -0.77
CA GLU A 536 -10.56 -21.10 0.44
C GLU A 536 -9.91 -19.72 0.38
N ASP A 537 -9.14 -19.46 -0.68
CA ASP A 537 -8.29 -18.27 -0.76
C ASP A 537 -9.10 -17.00 -1.02
N TRP A 538 -10.11 -17.06 -1.90
CA TRP A 538 -10.96 -15.91 -2.22
C TRP A 538 -12.26 -15.85 -1.41
N ALA A 539 -12.69 -16.98 -0.83
CA ALA A 539 -13.94 -17.12 -0.08
C ALA A 539 -15.19 -16.72 -0.86
N PHE A 540 -15.23 -17.07 -2.16
CA PHE A 540 -16.37 -16.81 -3.02
C PHE A 540 -17.55 -17.76 -2.72
N PHE A 541 -17.29 -19.06 -2.59
CA PHE A 541 -18.32 -20.06 -2.40
C PHE A 541 -18.46 -20.55 -0.95
N THR A 542 -19.61 -21.13 -0.63
CA THR A 542 -19.99 -21.60 0.73
C THR A 542 -19.08 -22.66 1.33
N GLY A 543 -18.29 -23.37 0.54
CA GLY A 543 -17.42 -24.44 1.02
C GLY A 543 -16.20 -23.95 1.83
N GLY A 544 -15.74 -22.74 1.53
CA GLY A 544 -14.52 -22.19 2.11
C GLY A 544 -14.60 -21.96 3.61
N SER A 545 -13.50 -22.21 4.32
CA SER A 545 -13.34 -21.87 5.74
C SER A 545 -13.72 -20.41 6.02
N GLY A 546 -13.38 -19.48 5.11
CA GLY A 546 -13.69 -18.08 5.28
C GLY A 546 -15.10 -17.64 4.95
N ALA A 547 -15.70 -18.21 3.91
CA ALA A 547 -17.10 -17.93 3.59
C ALA A 547 -18.05 -18.51 4.65
N ARG A 548 -17.69 -19.65 5.27
CA ARG A 548 -18.49 -20.30 6.32
C ARG A 548 -18.73 -19.41 7.54
N LYS A 549 -17.75 -18.58 7.93
CA LYS A 549 -17.92 -17.60 9.03
C LYS A 549 -19.10 -16.63 8.78
N PHE A 550 -19.40 -16.35 7.52
CA PHE A 550 -20.49 -15.45 7.12
C PHE A 550 -21.79 -16.19 6.81
N SER A 551 -21.80 -17.53 6.80
CA SER A 551 -23.00 -18.30 6.47
C SER A 551 -24.15 -18.05 7.45
N ALA A 552 -23.85 -17.68 8.70
CA ALA A 552 -24.84 -17.31 9.72
C ALA A 552 -25.28 -15.83 9.68
N GLN A 553 -24.74 -15.02 8.76
CA GLN A 553 -24.98 -13.56 8.70
C GLN A 553 -25.47 -13.12 7.30
N PRO A 554 -26.69 -13.48 6.87
CA PRO A 554 -27.18 -13.22 5.51
C PRO A 554 -27.21 -11.74 5.11
N HIS A 555 -27.41 -10.84 6.07
CA HIS A 555 -27.45 -9.40 5.86
C HIS A 555 -26.08 -8.80 5.45
N LYS A 556 -24.97 -9.51 5.67
CA LYS A 556 -23.63 -9.08 5.25
C LYS A 556 -23.22 -9.66 3.90
N TRP A 557 -24.09 -10.44 3.26
CA TRP A 557 -23.77 -11.06 1.99
C TRP A 557 -23.85 -10.02 0.88
N GLN A 558 -22.79 -9.95 0.09
CA GLN A 558 -22.81 -9.15 -1.12
C GLN A 558 -23.55 -9.87 -2.24
N ASN A 559 -23.42 -11.21 -2.31
CA ASN A 559 -24.13 -12.05 -3.27
C ASN A 559 -24.41 -13.45 -2.68
N LYS A 560 -25.61 -13.99 -2.90
CA LYS A 560 -26.02 -15.31 -2.37
C LYS A 560 -25.25 -16.49 -2.98
N LEU A 561 -24.75 -16.34 -4.21
CA LEU A 561 -24.13 -17.37 -5.03
C LEU A 561 -22.59 -17.31 -5.03
N ILE A 562 -22.01 -16.12 -5.21
CA ILE A 562 -20.58 -15.98 -5.57
C ILE A 562 -19.74 -15.34 -4.47
N CYS A 563 -20.30 -14.57 -3.54
CA CYS A 563 -19.48 -13.98 -2.46
C CYS A 563 -20.36 -13.62 -1.26
N ARG A 564 -20.28 -14.43 -0.21
CA ARG A 564 -21.08 -14.26 1.02
C ARG A 564 -20.40 -13.39 2.08
N ARG A 565 -19.19 -12.90 1.81
CA ARG A 565 -18.51 -11.90 2.64
C ARG A 565 -18.59 -10.52 1.98
N PRO A 566 -18.42 -9.43 2.74
CA PRO A 566 -18.11 -8.13 2.15
C PRO A 566 -16.86 -8.22 1.25
N SER A 567 -16.87 -7.57 0.09
CA SER A 567 -15.70 -7.39 -0.78
C SER A 567 -15.74 -6.01 -1.41
N PHE A 568 -14.56 -5.40 -1.57
CA PHE A 568 -14.42 -4.13 -2.29
C PHE A 568 -14.54 -4.28 -3.82
N PHE A 569 -14.65 -5.52 -4.30
CA PHE A 569 -14.77 -5.85 -5.71
C PHE A 569 -16.22 -6.20 -6.08
N PRO A 570 -16.72 -5.70 -7.22
CA PRO A 570 -18.05 -6.04 -7.70
C PRO A 570 -18.09 -7.46 -8.28
N THR A 571 -19.29 -8.04 -8.35
CA THR A 571 -19.52 -9.43 -8.77
C THR A 571 -18.94 -9.74 -10.16
N HIS A 572 -19.03 -8.82 -11.12
CA HIS A 572 -18.49 -9.06 -12.47
C HIS A 572 -16.96 -9.24 -12.46
N THR A 573 -16.23 -8.47 -11.64
CA THR A 573 -14.78 -8.63 -11.48
C THR A 573 -14.45 -10.00 -10.87
N GLN A 574 -15.26 -10.46 -9.91
CA GLN A 574 -15.09 -11.77 -9.28
C GLN A 574 -15.31 -12.91 -10.31
N VAL A 575 -16.35 -12.81 -11.14
CA VAL A 575 -16.62 -13.79 -12.21
C VAL A 575 -15.50 -13.83 -13.24
N ILE A 576 -15.02 -12.66 -13.69
CA ILE A 576 -13.88 -12.57 -14.61
C ILE A 576 -12.65 -13.24 -14.00
N ALA A 577 -12.41 -13.04 -12.69
CA ALA A 577 -11.29 -13.67 -12.00
C ALA A 577 -11.41 -15.20 -11.91
N ILE A 578 -12.62 -15.73 -11.68
CA ILE A 578 -12.89 -17.17 -11.70
C ILE A 578 -12.58 -17.75 -13.09
N ILE A 579 -13.08 -17.11 -14.16
CA ILE A 579 -12.86 -17.55 -15.54
C ILE A 579 -11.37 -17.52 -15.87
N PHE A 580 -10.68 -16.42 -15.58
CA PHE A 580 -9.26 -16.28 -15.83
C PHE A 580 -8.42 -17.31 -15.05
N ASN A 581 -8.78 -17.58 -13.80
CA ASN A 581 -8.13 -18.62 -13.01
C ASN A 581 -8.32 -20.00 -13.61
N PHE A 582 -9.54 -20.33 -14.05
CA PHE A 582 -9.82 -21.61 -14.70
C PHE A 582 -9.00 -21.78 -15.98
N ILE A 583 -8.98 -20.77 -16.86
CA ILE A 583 -8.19 -20.78 -18.10
C ILE A 583 -6.70 -21.01 -17.79
N GLY A 584 -6.13 -20.26 -16.84
CA GLY A 584 -4.74 -20.44 -16.43
C GLY A 584 -4.45 -21.85 -15.89
N ARG A 585 -5.39 -22.42 -15.12
CA ARG A 585 -5.25 -23.75 -14.51
C ARG A 585 -5.31 -24.89 -15.53
N VAL A 586 -6.03 -24.73 -16.64
CA VAL A 586 -6.15 -25.75 -17.70
C VAL A 586 -5.17 -25.52 -18.87
N PHE A 587 -4.30 -24.50 -18.78
CA PHE A 587 -3.37 -24.16 -19.86
C PHE A 587 -2.35 -25.27 -20.16
N TRP A 588 -2.13 -26.21 -19.23
CA TRP A 588 -1.29 -27.38 -19.47
C TRP A 588 -1.85 -28.34 -20.54
N ILE A 589 -3.17 -28.33 -20.78
CA ILE A 589 -3.84 -29.21 -21.75
C ILE A 589 -3.31 -28.98 -23.18
N PRO A 590 -3.40 -27.76 -23.75
CA PRO A 590 -2.84 -27.50 -25.08
C PRO A 590 -1.34 -27.79 -25.11
N CYS A 591 -0.60 -27.48 -24.03
CA CYS A 591 0.84 -27.76 -23.96
C CYS A 591 1.21 -29.25 -23.96
N THR A 592 0.28 -30.13 -23.58
CA THR A 592 0.50 -31.57 -23.52
C THR A 592 0.05 -32.26 -24.81
N TYR A 593 -1.08 -31.86 -25.37
CA TYR A 593 -1.73 -32.60 -26.47
C TYR A 593 -1.51 -32.01 -27.86
N LEU A 594 -1.28 -30.71 -27.98
CA LEU A 594 -1.10 -30.08 -29.28
C LEU A 594 0.40 -30.02 -29.60
N LYS A 595 0.83 -30.72 -30.65
CA LYS A 595 2.23 -30.70 -31.11
C LYS A 595 2.73 -29.28 -31.37
N THR A 596 1.88 -28.43 -31.95
CA THR A 596 2.15 -27.01 -32.19
C THR A 596 2.40 -26.22 -30.90
N PHE A 597 1.83 -26.67 -29.78
CA PHE A 597 1.96 -26.04 -28.46
C PHE A 597 2.85 -26.82 -27.49
N SER A 598 3.63 -27.77 -28.00
CA SER A 598 4.38 -28.73 -27.18
C SER A 598 5.13 -28.03 -26.05
N SER A 599 4.95 -28.53 -24.84
CA SER A 599 5.67 -28.11 -23.63
C SER A 599 7.20 -28.20 -23.76
N GLN A 600 7.75 -28.78 -24.82
CA GLN A 600 9.17 -28.77 -25.13
C GLN A 600 9.65 -27.48 -25.81
N GLN A 601 8.76 -26.74 -26.49
CA GLN A 601 9.12 -25.52 -27.20
C GLN A 601 9.36 -24.36 -26.24
N PHE A 602 10.45 -23.62 -26.49
CA PHE A 602 10.89 -22.51 -25.66
C PHE A 602 9.80 -21.44 -25.45
N TRP A 603 9.15 -20.98 -26.52
CA TRP A 603 8.17 -19.88 -26.46
C TRP A 603 6.91 -20.23 -25.67
N TRP A 604 6.38 -21.46 -25.80
CA TRP A 604 5.20 -21.87 -25.04
C TRP A 604 5.45 -21.96 -23.54
N LYS A 605 6.65 -22.36 -23.11
CA LYS A 605 7.05 -22.27 -21.70
C LYS A 605 7.07 -20.82 -21.22
N THR A 606 7.51 -19.88 -22.05
CA THR A 606 7.49 -18.44 -21.74
C THR A 606 6.07 -17.92 -21.60
N TYR A 607 5.17 -18.24 -22.54
CA TYR A 607 3.76 -17.83 -22.45
C TYR A 607 3.05 -18.44 -21.24
N ALA A 608 3.29 -19.72 -20.93
CA ALA A 608 2.76 -20.38 -19.74
C ALA A 608 3.22 -19.68 -18.45
N ALA A 609 4.50 -19.30 -18.36
CA ALA A 609 5.04 -18.58 -17.21
C ALA A 609 4.42 -17.18 -17.05
N VAL A 610 4.24 -16.43 -18.14
CA VAL A 610 3.58 -15.11 -18.11
C VAL A 610 2.13 -15.22 -17.66
N LEU A 611 1.39 -16.21 -18.18
CA LEU A 611 0.00 -16.46 -17.80
C LEU A 611 -0.11 -16.82 -16.31
N GLU A 612 0.75 -17.71 -15.81
CA GLU A 612 0.76 -18.13 -14.41
C GLU A 612 1.14 -16.99 -13.46
N ILE A 613 2.12 -16.15 -13.82
CA ILE A 613 2.46 -14.95 -13.03
C ILE A 613 1.27 -13.97 -13.00
N THR A 614 0.62 -13.73 -14.13
CA THR A 614 -0.55 -12.83 -14.21
C THR A 614 -1.69 -13.35 -13.33
N ARG A 615 -1.95 -14.66 -13.37
CA ARG A 615 -2.94 -15.34 -12.51
C ARG A 615 -2.61 -15.17 -11.04
N ARG A 616 -1.33 -15.26 -10.67
CA ARG A 616 -0.89 -15.05 -9.28
C ARG A 616 -1.08 -13.62 -8.80
N CYS A 617 -0.82 -12.60 -9.63
CA CYS A 617 -1.09 -11.20 -9.28
C CYS A 617 -2.58 -10.98 -8.98
N LEU A 618 -3.46 -11.50 -9.85
CA LEU A 618 -4.90 -11.46 -9.60
C LEU A 618 -5.28 -12.18 -8.30
N TRP A 619 -4.67 -13.33 -8.04
CA TRP A 619 -4.85 -14.06 -6.80
C TRP A 619 -4.41 -13.24 -5.57
N ASN A 620 -3.30 -12.51 -5.63
CA ASN A 620 -2.82 -11.66 -4.52
C ASN A 620 -3.86 -10.61 -4.15
N VAL A 621 -4.48 -9.98 -5.16
CA VAL A 621 -5.52 -8.96 -4.97
C VAL A 621 -6.70 -9.51 -4.18
N LEU A 622 -7.29 -10.60 -4.68
CA LEU A 622 -8.48 -11.20 -4.07
C LEU A 622 -8.19 -11.90 -2.75
N ARG A 623 -7.00 -12.50 -2.60
CA ARG A 623 -6.55 -13.12 -1.34
C ARG A 623 -6.38 -12.07 -0.24
N THR A 624 -5.81 -10.91 -0.56
CA THR A 624 -5.61 -9.81 0.40
C THR A 624 -6.94 -9.19 0.82
N ASP A 625 -7.86 -9.00 -0.13
CA ASP A 625 -9.24 -8.58 0.16
C ASP A 625 -9.95 -9.56 1.10
N ASN A 626 -9.85 -10.87 0.84
CA ASN A 626 -10.38 -11.89 1.75
C ASN A 626 -9.71 -11.82 3.14
N GLN A 627 -8.38 -11.68 3.20
CA GLN A 627 -7.65 -11.62 4.46
C GLN A 627 -8.09 -10.44 5.33
N GLN A 628 -8.30 -9.27 4.71
CA GLN A 628 -8.77 -8.07 5.41
C GLN A 628 -10.14 -8.27 6.06
N VAL A 629 -11.06 -8.89 5.34
CA VAL A 629 -12.46 -8.99 5.78
C VAL A 629 -12.67 -10.11 6.78
N THR A 630 -11.95 -11.22 6.63
CA THR A 630 -12.29 -12.46 7.30
C THR A 630 -11.28 -12.91 8.34
N ASN A 631 -10.03 -12.40 8.26
CA ASN A 631 -8.88 -12.83 9.04
C ASN A 631 -8.87 -14.37 9.27
N CYS A 632 -9.20 -15.14 8.24
CA CYS A 632 -9.61 -16.54 8.41
C CYS A 632 -8.56 -17.46 9.01
N GLU A 633 -7.31 -17.12 8.78
CA GLU A 633 -6.16 -17.91 9.20
C GLU A 633 -5.48 -17.36 10.47
N GLU A 634 -6.10 -16.37 11.13
CA GLU A 634 -5.65 -15.77 12.40
C GLU A 634 -4.19 -15.26 12.40
N TYR A 635 -3.63 -14.96 11.22
CA TYR A 635 -2.26 -14.44 11.10
C TYR A 635 -2.09 -13.07 11.72
N SER A 636 -3.15 -12.27 11.66
CA SER A 636 -3.21 -11.00 12.36
C SER A 636 -3.62 -11.26 13.81
N LEU A 637 -2.66 -11.69 14.63
CA LEU A 637 -2.62 -11.21 16.01
C LEU A 637 -2.67 -9.69 15.87
N THR A 638 -3.73 -9.06 16.36
CA THR A 638 -3.84 -7.62 16.52
C THR A 638 -2.55 -7.11 17.13
N ARG A 639 -1.58 -6.70 16.29
CA ARG A 639 -0.48 -5.86 16.73
C ARG A 639 -1.14 -4.54 17.04
N TYR A 640 -1.53 -4.44 18.30
CA TYR A 640 -1.73 -3.27 19.11
C TYR A 640 -1.50 -1.99 18.27
N ILE A 641 -2.58 -1.47 17.66
CA ILE A 641 -2.74 -0.01 17.68
C ILE A 641 -2.66 0.29 19.17
N PRO A 642 -1.75 1.16 19.64
CA PRO A 642 -1.76 1.51 21.03
C PRO A 642 -3.17 1.99 21.37
N VAL A 643 -3.92 1.11 22.04
CA VAL A 643 -5.07 1.52 22.81
C VAL A 643 -4.44 2.53 23.74
N LEU A 644 -4.78 3.81 23.50
CA LEU A 644 -4.56 4.84 24.49
C LEU A 644 -5.15 4.25 25.76
N LEU A 645 -4.26 3.82 26.66
CA LEU A 645 -4.63 3.20 27.92
C LEU A 645 -5.76 4.04 28.50
N SER A 646 -6.86 3.39 28.88
CA SER A 646 -7.96 4.10 29.53
C SER A 646 -7.40 4.90 30.73
N GLN A 647 -8.06 5.98 31.15
CA GLN A 647 -7.59 6.76 32.31
C GLN A 647 -7.32 5.87 33.53
N ASN A 648 -8.14 4.82 33.73
CA ASN A 648 -7.95 3.80 34.75
C ASN A 648 -6.64 3.01 34.56
N GLU A 649 -6.37 2.51 33.35
CA GLU A 649 -5.13 1.76 33.09
C GLU A 649 -3.87 2.63 33.24
N ARG A 650 -3.96 3.94 32.90
CA ARG A 650 -2.89 4.92 33.14
C ARG A 650 -2.68 5.22 34.62
N GLN A 651 -3.73 5.20 35.44
CA GLN A 651 -3.61 5.33 36.90
C GLN A 651 -2.99 4.08 37.53
N ILE A 652 -3.41 2.88 37.10
CA ILE A 652 -2.85 1.61 37.56
C ILE A 652 -1.35 1.54 37.24
N LEU A 653 -0.95 1.97 36.04
CA LEU A 653 0.47 2.02 35.65
C LEU A 653 1.26 3.04 36.47
N ARG A 654 0.69 4.21 36.78
CA ARG A 654 1.33 5.20 37.67
C ARG A 654 1.54 4.65 39.07
N GLN A 655 0.52 4.01 39.65
CA GLN A 655 0.63 3.38 40.98
C GLN A 655 1.70 2.30 41.01
N LYS A 656 1.76 1.42 39.99
CA LYS A 656 2.80 0.39 39.89
C LYS A 656 4.21 0.96 39.72
N MET A 657 4.33 2.10 39.03
CA MET A 657 5.62 2.80 38.86
C MET A 657 6.07 3.44 40.17
N GLU A 658 5.15 4.07 40.91
CA GLU A 658 5.42 4.66 42.23
C GLU A 658 5.81 3.60 43.27
N GLU A 659 5.10 2.47 43.32
CA GLU A 659 5.45 1.31 44.17
C GLU A 659 6.85 0.80 43.87
N LYS A 660 7.17 0.59 42.59
CA LYS A 660 8.48 0.09 42.16
C LYS A 660 9.61 1.08 42.44
N GLU A 661 9.34 2.39 42.35
CA GLU A 661 10.31 3.41 42.73
C GLU A 661 10.56 3.43 44.24
N LEU A 662 9.50 3.21 45.04
CA LEU A 662 9.60 3.09 46.49
C LEU A 662 10.43 1.86 46.89
N GLU A 663 10.18 0.70 46.26
CA GLU A 663 10.97 -0.53 46.44
C GLU A 663 12.45 -0.29 46.13
N LEU A 664 12.76 0.34 44.98
CA LEU A 664 14.13 0.67 44.59
C LEU A 664 14.81 1.63 45.58
N LYS A 665 14.07 2.60 46.14
CA LYS A 665 14.59 3.48 47.20
C LYS A 665 14.88 2.71 48.48
N GLN A 666 14.04 1.74 48.86
CA GLN A 666 14.26 0.89 50.03
C GLN A 666 15.46 -0.04 49.83
N GLU A 667 15.59 -0.68 48.66
CA GLU A 667 16.75 -1.52 48.32
C GLU A 667 18.05 -0.72 48.33
N ARG A 668 18.06 0.51 47.80
CA ARG A 668 19.23 1.40 47.87
C ARG A 668 19.61 1.74 49.30
N LYS A 669 18.64 2.03 50.17
CA LYS A 669 18.89 2.28 51.60
C LYS A 669 19.42 1.03 52.31
N ALA A 670 18.86 -0.15 52.03
CA ALA A 670 19.33 -1.42 52.59
C ALA A 670 20.76 -1.75 52.12
N ALA A 671 21.07 -1.54 50.84
CA ALA A 671 22.41 -1.72 50.30
C ALA A 671 23.43 -0.75 50.93
N GLN A 672 23.04 0.51 51.16
CA GLN A 672 23.87 1.49 51.86
C GLN A 672 24.14 1.08 53.31
N GLN A 673 23.12 0.59 54.03
CA GLN A 673 23.28 0.08 55.40
C GLN A 673 24.18 -1.16 55.45
N ARG A 674 24.01 -2.10 54.52
CA ARG A 674 24.86 -3.31 54.41
C ARG A 674 26.31 -2.95 54.12
N ASN A 675 26.56 -2.00 53.20
CA ASN A 675 27.91 -1.50 52.94
C ASN A 675 28.52 -0.79 54.15
N LYS A 676 27.71 -0.05 54.93
CA LYS A 676 28.19 0.58 56.18
C LYS A 676 28.57 -0.46 57.23
N GLN A 677 27.78 -1.53 57.39
CA GLN A 677 28.10 -2.64 58.30
C GLN A 677 29.35 -3.42 57.86
N LEU A 678 29.51 -3.69 56.56
CA LEU A 678 30.71 -4.35 56.02
C LEU A 678 31.97 -3.52 56.26
N LYS A 679 31.91 -2.19 56.10
CA LYS A 679 33.03 -1.30 56.44
C LYS A 679 33.38 -1.33 57.93
N ILE A 680 32.38 -1.38 58.81
CA ILE A 680 32.61 -1.50 60.26
C ILE A 680 33.23 -2.87 60.62
N GLN A 681 32.79 -3.96 59.99
CA GLN A 681 33.37 -5.29 60.19
C GLN A 681 34.78 -5.40 59.62
N ALA A 682 35.06 -4.75 58.48
CA ALA A 682 36.41 -4.68 57.91
C ALA A 682 37.36 -3.89 58.82
N GLY A 683 36.92 -2.74 59.34
CA GLY A 683 37.69 -1.96 60.33
C GLY A 683 37.99 -2.75 61.60
N ARG A 684 37.00 -3.46 62.18
CA ARG A 684 37.25 -4.33 63.35
C ARG A 684 38.19 -5.49 63.05
N ARG A 685 38.21 -6.01 61.81
CA ARG A 685 39.16 -7.06 61.41
C ARG A 685 40.57 -6.51 61.27
N GLU A 686 40.75 -5.30 60.73
CA GLU A 686 42.06 -4.62 60.68
C GLU A 686 42.57 -4.28 62.09
N ASP A 687 41.72 -3.80 62.99
CA ASP A 687 42.07 -3.55 64.39
C ASP A 687 42.50 -4.85 65.10
N SER A 688 41.76 -5.95 64.89
CA SER A 688 42.12 -7.27 65.44
C SER A 688 43.38 -7.88 64.80
N HIS A 689 43.76 -7.46 63.59
CA HIS A 689 44.97 -7.92 62.92
C HIS A 689 46.19 -7.10 63.35
N ASN A 690 46.02 -5.82 63.69
CA ASN A 690 47.04 -4.98 64.30
C ASN A 690 47.32 -5.34 65.76
N GLU A 691 46.32 -5.80 66.53
CA GLU A 691 46.53 -6.35 67.88
C GLU A 691 47.24 -7.73 67.88
N ARG A 692 47.32 -8.41 66.73
CA ARG A 692 48.01 -9.70 66.56
C ARG A 692 49.34 -9.60 65.79
N ARG A 693 50.01 -8.44 65.79
CA ARG A 693 51.45 -8.36 65.51
C ARG A 693 52.23 -8.53 66.83
N PRO A 694 52.95 -9.63 67.03
CA PRO A 694 53.82 -9.77 68.19
C PRO A 694 55.03 -8.84 68.06
N LEU A 695 55.25 -8.05 69.11
CA LEU A 695 56.52 -7.39 69.43
C LEU A 695 57.60 -8.47 69.59
N LEU A 696 58.48 -8.61 68.61
CA LEU A 696 59.74 -9.34 68.77
C LEU A 696 60.84 -8.36 69.20
N ASN A 697 61.00 -8.33 70.53
CA ASN A 697 62.16 -8.07 71.38
C ASN A 697 63.35 -7.20 70.94
N HIS A 698 63.58 -6.20 71.80
CA HIS A 698 64.85 -5.78 72.40
C HIS A 698 66.12 -6.61 72.14
N SER A 699 67.13 -5.90 71.62
CA SER A 699 68.49 -5.74 72.16
C SER A 699 69.06 -6.77 73.15
N SER A 700 70.22 -7.33 72.79
CA SER A 700 71.31 -7.66 73.72
C SER A 700 72.66 -7.60 72.99
N ASP A 701 73.44 -6.56 73.28
CA ASP A 701 74.90 -6.55 73.13
C ASP A 701 75.56 -7.33 74.28
N GLN A 702 76.81 -7.78 74.04
CA GLN A 702 77.85 -8.27 74.97
C GLN A 702 78.00 -9.79 75.16
N MET A 703 78.80 -10.43 74.28
CA MET A 703 80.22 -10.76 74.53
C MET A 703 80.96 -11.02 73.23
#